data_AF-A0A1E3Q6X4-F1
#
_entry.id   AF-A0A1E3Q6X4-F1
#
_cell.length_a   1.000
_cell.length_b   1.000
_cell.length_c   1.000
_cell.angle_alpha   90.00
_cell.angle_beta   90.00
_cell.angle_gamma   90.00
#
_symmetry.space_group_name_H-M   'P 1'
#
loop_
_entity.id
_entity.type
_entity.pdbx_description
1 polymer ?
#
loop_
_entity_poly.entity_id
_entity_poly.type
_entity_poly.pdbx_seq_one_letter_code
_entity_poly.pdbx_strand_id
1 'polypeptide(L)'
;MAEEVARATNTGSSSARLNLSKSTRRRLLSQYGSYLTITVVIFSAFTIASILYSFLTLQLDTKGCREIWLAPSYARIKSFDSAHTKFASKYALYLYREQGYDRLEPNGVPVLFIPGNAGSYKQVRGLAAEAAHQYYDTVTAKGSYGDGGARNLDFFTADFNEDFTAFHGRTLLDQAEYLNDAIAFILSLYKTSSFSHRSNSDFPLPRSVILIGHSMGGIVARTMLTLPNYRPDSVNTILTLSTPHVVPPATFDWDIVRIYERINRYWRDSYSEKLVGRNPLASVALVSIAGGKLDLIVPSDYASVASLVPSSNGFTVFTSTMPNVWTGADHLAIVWCDQCRKAIIKAFLDIVDVREPTQTKFLSTRLQIFRNIFLTGLETSAQRRVPFSLVHDTLLKVPDVPSIFVDLGRRLVLRGLGRSRQPRAYLIPIPKDGGREDLFSILTDQKLDIDGKDQRIDILLCEQSQDNLDTGQGTFSSIIDFSKPDTKSISFPCTNSAADKIVIPASGKGTLHPHDGNTFSYIQYKLGEISRYDYIALIDSYTTSSSGFVFAEVINNQTYRYEIEPNFFRLLGSRLHLQLPSSRSGFVEISARAMSNALVSYKLQVKSQHCGQPELFGPLVRQFITDPNESKFFPNADDVDISFYGSSPFVPLTYRPGITNNLKLQMWIDPTCDQPQELYLSVDIVGSFGSLVMRYRTASAALPLAITAIVLLIQFNIYDSEGIFINFGSALEIFIGRGLPILMLVSTIFIIILSYLMPASTLPFLEPEDQFSVSGPSTIPVYRYIRYNNMFLGLADPHMSFLGPLFFTIACGMCIAVYYIVTAVLLCVANIADWFHDLDLTRSRHRRRLLNYIWVAQMRERLHVNNNRVAAGANAIFIGGYSTLTAFYFSVLSGSRRLLTTFILLISVLAYVPYQFAFVVGFIVHINTCIKALRVQNSLRSQNGQFSSNFINFAISILMLMIWVLPINIPVLIVWVHNLAVRWNTAFSSHHNLLSIMPIILLVERMITGKMIPRLTGRSQIITKVLLLYLIIYACLHGILNAYWLHYIMNIFSFWLFIVYLDFGADRLML
;
A
#
# COMPACT_ATOMS: atom_id res chain seq x y z
N MET A 1 -39.73 -14.90 53.56
CA MET A 1 -38.28 -14.79 53.28
C MET A 1 -37.90 -13.38 52.79
N ALA A 2 -38.47 -12.38 53.48
CA ALA A 2 -38.16 -10.95 53.39
C ALA A 2 -38.14 -10.38 54.84
N GLU A 3 -37.80 -11.23 55.81
CA GLU A 3 -38.01 -10.97 57.24
C GLU A 3 -36.83 -11.51 58.10
N GLU A 4 -35.66 -11.66 57.49
CA GLU A 4 -34.44 -12.13 58.17
C GLU A 4 -33.22 -11.22 57.91
N VAL A 5 -33.48 -9.96 57.54
CA VAL A 5 -32.44 -8.92 57.33
C VAL A 5 -32.69 -7.67 58.21
N ALA A 6 -33.81 -7.60 58.93
CA ALA A 6 -34.24 -6.40 59.69
C ALA A 6 -34.02 -6.50 61.21
N ARG A 7 -32.95 -7.18 61.67
CA ARG A 7 -32.68 -7.30 63.11
C ARG A 7 -31.19 -7.19 63.50
N ALA A 8 -30.49 -6.23 62.91
CA ALA A 8 -29.15 -5.83 63.34
C ALA A 8 -28.89 -4.32 63.11
N THR A 9 -29.71 -3.47 63.73
CA THR A 9 -29.44 -2.02 63.87
C THR A 9 -29.62 -1.59 65.31
N ASN A 10 -28.56 -1.70 66.12
CA ASN A 10 -28.11 -0.66 67.05
C ASN A 10 -27.06 -1.23 68.01
N THR A 11 -25.81 -0.82 67.84
CA THR A 11 -24.89 -0.39 68.91
C THR A 11 -23.49 -0.12 68.35
N GLY A 12 -22.91 1.03 68.72
CA GLY A 12 -21.47 1.15 68.96
C GLY A 12 -20.54 1.46 67.80
N SER A 13 -20.24 2.76 67.64
CA SER A 13 -19.01 3.37 67.14
C SER A 13 -17.76 2.47 66.94
N SER A 14 -17.17 2.52 65.74
CA SER A 14 -15.76 2.93 65.52
C SER A 14 -15.41 2.86 64.03
N SER A 15 -15.66 3.94 63.30
CA SER A 15 -15.11 4.11 61.96
C SER A 15 -13.61 4.40 62.06
N ALA A 16 -12.78 3.37 61.99
CA ALA A 16 -11.35 3.50 61.70
C ALA A 16 -11.19 3.94 60.23
N ARG A 17 -11.41 5.22 59.95
CA ARG A 17 -10.91 5.87 58.72
C ARG A 17 -9.39 5.92 58.84
N LEU A 18 -8.71 4.96 58.21
CA LEU A 18 -7.28 5.06 57.88
C LEU A 18 -7.10 6.23 56.90
N ASN A 19 -7.00 7.43 57.45
CA ASN A 19 -6.56 8.64 56.75
C ASN A 19 -5.06 8.48 56.44
N LEU A 20 -4.72 7.73 55.39
CA LEU A 20 -3.40 7.86 54.78
C LEU A 20 -3.28 9.29 54.25
N SER A 21 -2.28 10.02 54.75
CA SER A 21 -2.01 11.39 54.32
C SER A 21 -1.89 11.46 52.79
N LYS A 22 -2.33 12.58 52.17
CA LYS A 22 -2.17 12.83 50.73
C LYS A 22 -0.71 12.64 50.25
N SER A 23 0.28 12.78 51.14
CA SER A 23 1.70 12.57 50.84
C SER A 23 2.05 11.08 50.71
N THR A 24 1.48 10.22 51.55
CA THR A 24 1.69 8.75 51.51
C THR A 24 1.06 8.14 50.27
N ARG A 25 -0.13 8.62 49.87
CA ARG A 25 -0.78 8.23 48.60
C ARG A 25 0.01 8.71 47.37
N ARG A 26 0.61 9.91 47.42
CA ARG A 26 1.52 10.42 46.36
C ARG A 26 2.82 9.61 46.26
N ARG A 27 3.41 9.18 47.38
CA ARG A 27 4.63 8.34 47.39
C ARG A 27 4.38 6.93 46.83
N LEU A 28 3.28 6.29 47.21
CA LEU A 28 2.91 4.97 46.66
C LEU A 28 2.58 5.08 45.16
N LEU A 29 1.79 6.07 44.73
CA LEU A 29 1.50 6.31 43.31
C LEU A 29 2.77 6.65 42.49
N SER A 30 3.75 7.33 43.09
CA SER A 30 5.04 7.64 42.46
C SER A 30 5.90 6.39 42.25
N GLN A 31 5.92 5.47 43.23
CA GLN A 31 6.71 4.25 43.12
C GLN A 31 6.09 3.24 42.13
N TYR A 32 4.76 3.02 42.20
CA TYR A 32 4.05 2.18 41.24
C TYR A 32 3.97 2.78 39.83
N GLY A 33 3.90 4.12 39.71
CA GLY A 33 3.91 4.82 38.43
C GLY A 33 5.24 4.71 37.67
N SER A 34 6.37 4.72 38.40
CA SER A 34 7.70 4.57 37.79
C SER A 34 7.91 3.18 37.18
N TYR A 35 7.55 2.10 37.89
CA TYR A 35 7.66 0.74 37.35
C TYR A 35 6.75 0.50 36.14
N LEU A 36 5.49 0.94 36.20
CA LEU A 36 4.56 0.80 35.08
C LEU A 36 5.05 1.54 33.82
N THR A 37 5.61 2.74 34.01
CA THR A 37 6.18 3.54 32.92
C THR A 37 7.38 2.84 32.28
N ILE A 38 8.29 2.28 33.07
CA ILE A 38 9.42 1.48 32.57
C ILE A 38 8.92 0.27 31.78
N THR A 39 7.91 -0.45 32.28
CA THR A 39 7.30 -1.60 31.59
C THR A 39 6.71 -1.19 30.24
N VAL A 40 5.97 -0.08 30.18
CA VAL A 40 5.40 0.44 28.93
C VAL A 40 6.49 0.79 27.92
N VAL A 41 7.60 1.41 28.36
CA VAL A 41 8.72 1.76 27.48
C VAL A 41 9.39 0.51 26.94
N ILE A 42 9.73 -0.45 27.80
CA ILE A 42 10.40 -1.71 27.39
C ILE A 42 9.51 -2.48 26.42
N PHE A 43 8.21 -2.63 26.74
CA PHE A 43 7.26 -3.31 25.88
C PHE A 43 7.11 -2.61 24.52
N SER A 44 7.01 -1.28 24.52
CA SER A 44 6.90 -0.50 23.28
C SER A 44 8.16 -0.62 22.43
N ALA A 45 9.35 -0.52 23.04
CA ALA A 45 10.62 -0.66 22.34
C ALA A 45 10.78 -2.07 21.75
N PHE A 46 10.46 -3.11 22.50
CA PHE A 46 10.48 -4.50 22.03
C PHE A 46 9.49 -4.72 20.88
N THR A 47 8.28 -4.18 20.99
CA THR A 47 7.26 -4.33 19.94
C THR A 47 7.66 -3.57 18.67
N ILE A 48 8.16 -2.32 18.78
CA ILE A 48 8.67 -1.56 17.64
C ILE A 48 9.83 -2.32 16.98
N ALA A 49 10.78 -2.83 17.76
CA ALA A 49 11.89 -3.61 17.23
C ALA A 49 11.43 -4.88 16.52
N SER A 50 10.43 -5.59 17.07
CA SER A 50 9.83 -6.77 16.45
C SER A 50 9.09 -6.44 15.15
N ILE A 51 8.37 -5.33 15.12
CA ILE A 51 7.70 -4.80 13.91
C ILE A 51 8.71 -4.48 12.82
N LEU A 52 9.79 -3.78 13.16
CA LEU A 52 10.85 -3.42 12.21
C LEU A 52 11.61 -4.66 11.70
N TYR A 53 11.94 -5.60 12.59
CA TYR A 53 12.58 -6.85 12.22
C TYR A 53 11.69 -7.64 11.25
N SER A 54 10.41 -7.81 11.59
CA SER A 54 9.44 -8.52 10.76
C SER A 54 9.28 -7.88 9.39
N PHE A 55 9.11 -6.55 9.34
CA PHE A 55 8.95 -5.79 8.10
C PHE A 55 10.15 -5.91 7.15
N LEU A 56 11.37 -6.01 7.69
CA LEU A 56 12.59 -6.04 6.88
C LEU A 56 13.06 -7.45 6.51
N THR A 57 12.62 -8.49 7.22
CA THR A 57 13.22 -9.83 7.11
C THR A 57 12.24 -10.99 6.95
N LEU A 58 10.99 -10.87 7.43
CA LEU A 58 10.06 -11.99 7.48
C LEU A 58 8.96 -11.87 6.43
N GLN A 59 8.43 -13.02 5.99
CA GLN A 59 7.27 -13.11 5.11
C GLN A 59 7.40 -12.26 3.82
N LEU A 60 8.62 -12.15 3.28
CA LEU A 60 8.91 -11.42 2.04
C LEU A 60 8.63 -12.31 0.83
N ASP A 61 8.14 -11.71 -0.26
CA ASP A 61 7.99 -12.44 -1.52
C ASP A 61 9.36 -12.80 -2.11
N THR A 62 9.40 -13.87 -2.90
CA THR A 62 10.63 -14.32 -3.57
C THR A 62 11.14 -13.24 -4.54
N LYS A 63 12.46 -13.03 -4.52
CA LYS A 63 13.16 -12.05 -5.38
C LYS A 63 13.73 -12.77 -6.60
N GLY A 64 13.11 -12.60 -7.75
CA GLY A 64 13.45 -13.30 -8.99
C GLY A 64 13.63 -12.42 -10.22
N CYS A 65 13.52 -11.10 -10.10
CA CYS A 65 13.66 -10.21 -11.25
C CYS A 65 15.07 -10.25 -11.84
N ARG A 66 15.16 -10.61 -13.12
CA ARG A 66 16.43 -10.72 -13.85
C ARG A 66 16.87 -9.36 -14.38
N GLU A 67 18.19 -9.17 -14.45
CA GLU A 67 18.81 -7.99 -15.05
C GLU A 67 18.58 -7.93 -16.57
N ILE A 68 18.63 -6.73 -17.13
CA ILE A 68 18.31 -6.45 -18.53
C ILE A 68 19.44 -5.68 -19.21
N TRP A 69 19.64 -5.94 -20.49
CA TRP A 69 20.59 -5.22 -21.36
C TRP A 69 19.80 -4.38 -22.37
N LEU A 70 20.26 -3.14 -22.59
CA LEU A 70 19.55 -2.13 -23.37
C LEU A 70 20.51 -1.07 -23.92
N ALA A 71 20.16 -0.53 -25.09
CA ALA A 71 20.85 0.54 -25.80
C ALA A 71 19.90 1.75 -26.02
N PRO A 72 19.55 2.47 -24.94
CA PRO A 72 18.52 3.50 -24.96
C PRO A 72 18.99 4.77 -25.65
N SER A 73 18.14 5.34 -26.51
CA SER A 73 18.28 6.68 -27.07
C SER A 73 17.01 7.50 -26.83
N TYR A 74 17.17 8.78 -26.48
CA TYR A 74 16.05 9.67 -26.18
C TYR A 74 16.09 10.90 -27.09
N ALA A 75 15.08 11.04 -27.94
CA ALA A 75 14.90 12.21 -28.78
C ALA A 75 13.96 13.22 -28.09
N ARG A 76 14.49 14.38 -27.70
CA ARG A 76 13.67 15.47 -27.14
C ARG A 76 12.82 16.11 -28.23
N ILE A 77 11.52 16.19 -27.99
CA ILE A 77 10.57 16.82 -28.92
C ILE A 77 10.54 18.32 -28.66
N LYS A 78 11.37 19.08 -29.40
CA LYS A 78 11.48 20.54 -29.23
C LYS A 78 10.30 21.33 -29.79
N SER A 79 9.53 20.73 -30.70
CA SER A 79 8.35 21.33 -31.32
C SER A 79 7.14 21.41 -30.39
N PHE A 80 7.14 20.68 -29.27
CA PHE A 80 6.13 20.79 -28.22
C PHE A 80 6.53 21.90 -27.24
N ASP A 81 6.29 23.12 -27.67
CA ASP A 81 6.75 24.35 -27.02
C ASP A 81 5.57 25.14 -26.39
N SER A 82 5.84 26.40 -26.01
CA SER A 82 4.86 27.28 -25.37
C SER A 82 3.63 27.59 -26.23
N ALA A 83 3.66 27.32 -27.54
CA ALA A 83 2.47 27.45 -28.39
C ALA A 83 1.44 26.34 -28.12
N HIS A 84 1.90 25.20 -27.60
CA HIS A 84 1.06 24.03 -27.37
C HIS A 84 0.66 23.86 -25.91
N THR A 85 1.54 24.22 -24.97
CA THR A 85 1.26 24.09 -23.54
C THR A 85 1.97 25.16 -22.72
N LYS A 86 1.28 25.64 -21.67
CA LYS A 86 1.86 26.63 -20.74
C LYS A 86 3.00 26.06 -19.89
N PHE A 87 3.16 24.73 -19.85
CA PHE A 87 4.19 24.06 -19.06
C PHE A 87 5.47 23.74 -19.84
N ALA A 88 5.63 24.22 -21.08
CA ALA A 88 6.77 23.87 -21.94
C ALA A 88 8.15 24.28 -21.39
N SER A 89 8.20 25.26 -20.47
CA SER A 89 9.42 25.65 -19.75
C SER A 89 9.66 24.83 -18.48
N LYS A 90 8.64 24.11 -17.97
CA LYS A 90 8.75 23.21 -16.82
C LYS A 90 9.02 21.77 -17.26
N TYR A 91 8.21 21.25 -18.16
CA TYR A 91 8.21 19.84 -18.52
C TYR A 91 8.72 19.63 -19.95
N ALA A 92 9.22 18.44 -20.22
CA ALA A 92 9.67 18.05 -21.55
C ALA A 92 9.06 16.72 -21.99
N LEU A 93 8.94 16.54 -23.30
CA LEU A 93 8.45 15.31 -23.91
C LEU A 93 9.60 14.68 -24.71
N TYR A 94 9.79 13.37 -24.52
CA TYR A 94 10.81 12.60 -25.20
C TYR A 94 10.17 11.44 -25.95
N LEU A 95 10.76 11.09 -27.09
CA LEU A 95 10.52 9.86 -27.83
C LEU A 95 11.68 8.91 -27.57
N TYR A 96 11.37 7.72 -27.05
CA TYR A 96 12.36 6.66 -26.86
C TYR A 96 12.65 5.94 -28.18
N ARG A 97 13.92 5.60 -28.39
CA ARG A 97 14.40 4.79 -29.51
C ARG A 97 15.42 3.78 -29.04
N GLU A 98 15.22 2.52 -29.38
CA GLU A 98 16.24 1.48 -29.18
C GLU A 98 17.25 1.54 -30.31
N GLN A 99 18.53 1.73 -29.97
CA GLN A 99 19.60 1.83 -30.97
C GLN A 99 19.76 0.51 -31.72
N GLY A 100 19.89 0.59 -33.05
CA GLY A 100 20.00 -0.58 -33.93
C GLY A 100 18.66 -1.18 -34.37
N TYR A 101 17.54 -0.74 -33.78
CA TYR A 101 16.20 -1.24 -34.07
C TYR A 101 15.28 -0.15 -34.63
N ASP A 102 15.03 0.90 -33.85
CA ASP A 102 14.03 1.91 -34.19
C ASP A 102 14.56 2.98 -35.15
N ARG A 103 13.66 3.50 -36.00
CA ARG A 103 13.92 4.68 -36.83
C ARG A 103 13.71 5.97 -36.02
N LEU A 104 14.34 7.06 -36.45
CA LEU A 104 14.18 8.36 -35.77
C LEU A 104 12.72 8.86 -35.76
N GLU A 105 11.98 8.72 -36.86
CA GLU A 105 10.57 9.13 -36.96
C GLU A 105 9.61 8.07 -36.38
N PRO A 106 8.49 8.49 -35.77
CA PRO A 106 7.44 7.57 -35.31
C PRO A 106 6.67 6.95 -36.48
N ASN A 107 6.50 5.63 -36.42
CA ASN A 107 5.86 4.79 -37.44
C ASN A 107 5.00 3.65 -36.89
N GLY A 108 4.79 3.61 -35.57
CA GLY A 108 4.04 2.59 -34.84
C GLY A 108 2.84 3.16 -34.08
N VAL A 109 2.30 2.36 -33.16
CA VAL A 109 1.19 2.79 -32.30
C VAL A 109 1.72 3.62 -31.12
N PRO A 110 1.16 4.82 -30.87
CA PRO A 110 1.66 5.68 -29.81
C PRO A 110 1.33 5.13 -28.41
N VAL A 111 2.37 5.05 -27.58
CA VAL A 111 2.31 4.72 -26.15
C VAL A 111 2.91 5.87 -25.35
N LEU A 112 2.23 6.34 -24.31
CA LEU A 112 2.72 7.38 -23.42
C LEU A 112 2.98 6.80 -22.03
N PHE A 113 4.26 6.78 -21.65
CA PHE A 113 4.71 6.42 -20.32
C PHE A 113 4.71 7.65 -19.40
N ILE A 114 4.15 7.47 -18.21
CA ILE A 114 4.00 8.49 -17.19
C ILE A 114 4.77 8.04 -15.93
N PRO A 115 5.91 8.69 -15.62
CA PRO A 115 6.72 8.32 -14.47
C PRO A 115 6.04 8.64 -13.12
N GLY A 116 6.55 8.01 -12.07
CA GLY A 116 6.06 8.16 -10.71
C GLY A 116 6.54 9.40 -9.97
N ASN A 117 6.33 9.41 -8.65
CA ASN A 117 6.81 10.45 -7.73
C ASN A 117 8.34 10.53 -7.74
N ALA A 118 8.89 11.72 -8.00
CA ALA A 118 10.33 11.92 -8.21
C ALA A 118 10.94 10.96 -9.27
N GLY A 119 10.11 10.50 -10.21
CA GLY A 119 10.51 9.58 -11.26
C GLY A 119 11.12 10.29 -12.46
N SER A 120 12.12 9.66 -13.06
CA SER A 120 12.72 10.11 -14.33
C SER A 120 11.97 9.51 -15.53
N TYR A 121 11.87 10.27 -16.61
CA TYR A 121 11.39 9.79 -17.92
C TYR A 121 12.13 8.53 -18.41
N LYS A 122 13.34 8.27 -17.90
CA LYS A 122 14.17 7.12 -18.24
C LYS A 122 13.65 5.78 -17.72
N GLN A 123 12.70 5.77 -16.78
CA GLN A 123 12.08 4.55 -16.24
C GLN A 123 11.44 3.69 -17.33
N VAL A 124 10.99 4.29 -18.45
CA VAL A 124 10.38 3.60 -19.59
C VAL A 124 11.32 2.62 -20.31
N ARG A 125 12.65 2.78 -20.19
CA ARG A 125 13.65 2.10 -21.03
C ARG A 125 13.49 0.58 -21.08
N GLY A 126 13.15 -0.05 -19.95
CA GLY A 126 13.01 -1.50 -19.88
C GLY A 126 11.86 -2.00 -20.75
N LEU A 127 10.71 -1.32 -20.69
CA LEU A 127 9.52 -1.63 -21.48
C LEU A 127 9.73 -1.30 -22.96
N ALA A 128 10.24 -0.12 -23.27
CA ALA A 128 10.40 0.32 -24.65
C ALA A 128 11.46 -0.49 -25.42
N ALA A 129 12.58 -0.84 -24.78
CA ALA A 129 13.58 -1.74 -25.38
C ALA A 129 12.99 -3.12 -25.67
N GLU A 130 12.20 -3.69 -24.75
CA GLU A 130 11.54 -4.98 -24.97
C GLU A 130 10.56 -4.94 -26.15
N ALA A 131 9.84 -3.82 -26.32
CA ALA A 131 8.92 -3.64 -27.43
C ALA A 131 9.63 -3.64 -28.78
N ALA A 132 10.78 -2.97 -28.87
CA ALA A 132 11.61 -2.99 -30.08
C ALA A 132 12.13 -4.42 -30.35
N HIS A 133 12.74 -5.07 -29.36
CA HIS A 133 13.30 -6.42 -29.52
C HIS A 133 12.21 -7.44 -29.92
N GLN A 134 11.09 -7.53 -29.21
CA GLN A 134 10.02 -8.48 -29.56
C GLN A 134 9.43 -8.21 -30.95
N TYR A 135 9.20 -6.95 -31.30
CA TYR A 135 8.62 -6.62 -32.60
C TYR A 135 9.57 -7.01 -33.75
N TYR A 136 10.82 -6.55 -33.72
CA TYR A 136 11.74 -6.79 -34.82
C TYR A 136 12.24 -8.23 -34.84
N ASP A 137 12.64 -8.81 -33.71
CA ASP A 137 13.24 -10.15 -33.69
C ASP A 137 12.20 -11.27 -33.85
N THR A 138 10.99 -11.09 -33.31
CA THR A 138 9.97 -12.16 -33.31
C THR A 138 8.85 -11.89 -34.31
N VAL A 139 8.32 -10.67 -34.37
CA VAL A 139 7.12 -10.38 -35.19
C VAL A 139 7.49 -10.19 -36.65
N THR A 140 8.53 -9.41 -36.97
CA THR A 140 8.92 -9.19 -38.38
C THR A 140 9.56 -10.43 -39.01
N ALA A 141 10.35 -11.20 -38.23
CA ALA A 141 10.99 -12.43 -38.69
C ALA A 141 9.99 -13.54 -39.08
N LYS A 142 8.78 -13.56 -38.49
CA LYS A 142 7.73 -14.54 -38.83
C LYS A 142 6.98 -14.22 -40.12
N GLY A 143 7.20 -13.08 -40.77
CA GLY A 143 6.57 -12.71 -42.06
C GLY A 143 5.04 -12.54 -42.04
N SER A 144 4.33 -12.94 -40.98
CA SER A 144 2.87 -13.12 -40.93
C SER A 144 2.03 -11.90 -40.58
N TYR A 145 2.59 -10.70 -40.40
CA TYR A 145 1.83 -9.59 -39.79
C TYR A 145 1.86 -8.24 -40.53
N GLY A 146 2.58 -8.12 -41.64
CA GLY A 146 2.54 -6.91 -42.48
C GLY A 146 1.12 -6.56 -42.96
N ASP A 147 0.31 -7.58 -43.24
CA ASP A 147 -1.09 -7.46 -43.71
C ASP A 147 -2.13 -7.60 -42.58
N GLY A 148 -1.73 -8.05 -41.39
CA GLY A 148 -2.63 -8.39 -40.27
C GLY A 148 -2.96 -7.26 -39.29
N GLY A 149 -2.48 -6.03 -39.56
CA GLY A 149 -2.74 -4.86 -38.71
C GLY A 149 -1.80 -4.68 -37.51
N ALA A 150 -0.78 -5.52 -37.32
CA ALA A 150 0.18 -5.35 -36.22
C ALA A 150 1.33 -4.40 -36.58
N ARG A 151 1.72 -3.53 -35.64
CA ARG A 151 2.80 -2.54 -35.78
C ARG A 151 3.66 -2.47 -34.51
N ASN A 152 4.83 -1.84 -34.63
CA ASN A 152 5.66 -1.52 -33.47
C ASN A 152 4.96 -0.53 -32.54
N LEU A 153 5.50 -0.35 -31.34
CA LEU A 153 5.02 0.59 -30.33
C LEU A 153 5.99 1.78 -30.25
N ASP A 154 5.47 2.99 -30.42
CA ASP A 154 6.25 4.22 -30.26
C ASP A 154 6.09 4.77 -28.84
N PHE A 155 7.14 4.63 -28.03
CA PHE A 155 7.14 5.08 -26.64
C PHE A 155 7.50 6.55 -26.51
N PHE A 156 6.51 7.36 -26.17
CA PHE A 156 6.67 8.71 -25.65
C PHE A 156 6.78 8.66 -24.12
N THR A 157 7.59 9.53 -23.54
CA THR A 157 7.77 9.63 -22.09
C THR A 157 7.89 11.10 -21.68
N ALA A 158 7.25 11.45 -20.57
CA ALA A 158 7.27 12.80 -20.04
C ALA A 158 8.35 12.96 -18.98
N ASP A 159 9.08 14.06 -19.05
CA ASP A 159 10.03 14.51 -18.04
C ASP A 159 9.40 15.59 -17.18
N PHE A 160 9.15 15.23 -15.92
CA PHE A 160 8.55 16.13 -14.94
C PHE A 160 9.59 16.79 -14.02
N ASN A 161 10.88 16.78 -14.38
CA ASN A 161 11.98 17.24 -13.52
C ASN A 161 11.95 16.60 -12.12
N GLU A 162 11.57 15.33 -12.04
CA GLU A 162 11.51 14.57 -10.78
C GLU A 162 10.63 15.26 -9.71
N ASP A 163 9.54 15.89 -10.15
CA ASP A 163 8.55 16.51 -9.27
C ASP A 163 7.97 15.53 -8.22
N PHE A 164 7.79 16.03 -6.99
CA PHE A 164 7.27 15.27 -5.84
C PHE A 164 5.73 15.18 -5.82
N THR A 165 5.15 14.46 -6.79
CA THR A 165 3.69 14.33 -6.98
C THR A 165 2.95 13.67 -5.83
N ALA A 166 3.61 12.83 -5.03
CA ALA A 166 2.99 12.13 -3.90
C ALA A 166 2.71 13.03 -2.69
N PHE A 167 3.27 14.25 -2.65
CA PHE A 167 3.17 15.15 -1.50
C PHE A 167 2.46 16.47 -1.80
N HIS A 168 2.09 16.73 -3.06
CA HIS A 168 1.44 17.98 -3.45
C HIS A 168 0.40 17.80 -4.57
N GLY A 169 -0.87 18.11 -4.26
CA GLY A 169 -2.00 17.85 -5.14
C GLY A 169 -2.01 18.69 -6.43
N ARG A 170 -1.58 19.95 -6.36
CA ARG A 170 -1.56 20.82 -7.54
C ARG A 170 -0.57 20.36 -8.60
N THR A 171 0.60 19.82 -8.19
CA THR A 171 1.58 19.25 -9.12
C THR A 171 0.99 18.12 -9.94
N LEU A 172 0.16 17.27 -9.32
CA LEU A 172 -0.52 16.16 -10.00
C LEU A 172 -1.49 16.67 -11.08
N LEU A 173 -2.24 17.74 -10.80
CA LEU A 173 -3.13 18.37 -11.80
C LEU A 173 -2.35 19.01 -12.95
N ASP A 174 -1.24 19.69 -12.65
CA ASP A 174 -0.40 20.34 -13.67
C ASP A 174 0.22 19.29 -14.63
N GLN A 175 0.66 18.14 -14.10
CA GLN A 175 1.13 17.02 -14.92
C GLN A 175 0.02 16.43 -15.79
N ALA A 176 -1.18 16.23 -15.24
CA ALA A 176 -2.31 15.71 -16.00
C ALA A 176 -2.75 16.68 -17.12
N GLU A 177 -2.75 17.98 -16.85
CA GLU A 177 -3.06 19.02 -17.85
C GLU A 177 -2.02 19.01 -18.98
N TYR A 178 -0.72 19.01 -18.65
CA TYR A 178 0.38 18.91 -19.62
C TYR A 178 0.29 17.67 -20.51
N LEU A 179 -0.05 16.52 -19.93
CA LEU A 179 -0.12 15.27 -20.70
C LEU A 179 -1.34 15.21 -21.63
N ASN A 180 -2.47 15.83 -21.27
CA ASN A 180 -3.59 15.97 -22.19
C ASN A 180 -3.20 16.81 -23.42
N ASP A 181 -2.47 17.92 -23.20
CA ASP A 181 -1.91 18.72 -24.30
C ASP A 181 -0.86 17.91 -25.11
N ALA A 182 -0.07 17.08 -24.43
CA ALA A 182 0.93 16.21 -25.08
C ALA A 182 0.27 15.14 -25.96
N ILE A 183 -0.82 14.49 -25.52
CA ILE A 183 -1.57 13.53 -26.35
C ILE A 183 -2.10 14.21 -27.61
N ALA A 184 -2.68 15.40 -27.45
CA ALA A 184 -3.15 16.20 -28.58
C ALA A 184 -2.03 16.48 -29.60
N PHE A 185 -0.83 16.78 -29.11
CA PHE A 185 0.36 17.00 -29.92
C PHE A 185 0.89 15.71 -30.57
N ILE A 186 1.01 14.61 -29.82
CA ILE A 186 1.48 13.31 -30.31
C ILE A 186 0.62 12.86 -31.49
N LEU A 187 -0.71 12.91 -31.36
CA LEU A 187 -1.63 12.54 -32.44
C LEU A 187 -1.47 13.45 -33.69
N SER A 188 -1.00 14.68 -33.54
CA SER A 188 -0.70 15.57 -34.67
C SER A 188 0.60 15.23 -35.40
N LEU A 189 1.58 14.63 -34.71
CA LEU A 189 2.84 14.18 -35.32
C LEU A 189 2.59 13.12 -36.39
N TYR A 190 1.66 12.19 -36.15
CA TYR A 190 1.30 11.12 -37.10
C TYR A 190 0.58 11.62 -38.36
N LYS A 191 0.05 12.85 -38.36
CA LYS A 191 -0.48 13.47 -39.58
C LYS A 191 0.63 13.96 -40.50
N THR A 192 1.76 14.36 -39.91
CA THR A 192 2.84 15.10 -40.57
C THR A 192 4.06 14.22 -40.86
N SER A 193 4.25 13.14 -40.10
CA SER A 193 5.36 12.21 -40.31
C SER A 193 5.27 11.52 -41.67
N SER A 194 6.40 11.02 -42.19
CA SER A 194 6.47 10.28 -43.46
C SER A 194 5.54 9.04 -43.53
N PHE A 195 4.86 8.70 -42.42
CA PHE A 195 3.72 7.81 -42.32
C PHE A 195 2.61 8.14 -43.34
N SER A 196 2.37 9.41 -43.65
CA SER A 196 1.40 9.86 -44.65
C SER A 196 1.93 9.87 -46.09
N HIS A 197 3.26 9.85 -46.29
CA HIS A 197 3.88 10.08 -47.61
C HIS A 197 4.60 8.88 -48.23
N ARG A 198 4.90 7.80 -47.49
CA ARG A 198 5.73 6.68 -47.98
C ARG A 198 5.04 5.31 -48.08
N SER A 199 3.78 5.18 -47.68
CA SER A 199 3.07 3.91 -47.81
C SER A 199 1.79 4.12 -48.60
N ASN A 200 1.59 3.29 -49.62
CA ASN A 200 0.28 2.86 -50.09
C ASN A 200 -0.46 2.15 -48.93
N SER A 201 -0.76 2.83 -47.81
CA SER A 201 -1.48 2.22 -46.68
C SER A 201 -2.90 2.77 -46.62
N ASP A 202 -3.85 1.91 -46.94
CA ASP A 202 -5.30 2.10 -46.76
C ASP A 202 -5.73 2.17 -45.26
N PHE A 203 -4.81 2.42 -44.33
CA PHE A 203 -5.06 2.36 -42.89
C PHE A 203 -5.37 3.74 -42.27
N PRO A 204 -6.27 3.82 -41.28
CA PRO A 204 -6.65 5.07 -40.64
C PRO A 204 -5.53 5.65 -39.75
N LEU A 205 -5.52 6.98 -39.63
CA LEU A 205 -4.64 7.70 -38.71
C LEU A 205 -5.02 7.42 -37.24
N PRO A 206 -4.03 7.39 -36.32
CA PRO A 206 -4.27 7.14 -34.91
C PRO A 206 -5.13 8.23 -34.28
N ARG A 207 -6.14 7.82 -33.52
CA ARG A 207 -7.01 8.70 -32.71
C ARG A 207 -6.81 8.56 -31.20
N SER A 208 -6.13 7.50 -30.75
CA SER A 208 -5.90 7.22 -29.33
C SER A 208 -4.45 6.84 -29.02
N VAL A 209 -4.08 7.02 -27.75
CA VAL A 209 -2.77 6.70 -27.19
C VAL A 209 -2.94 5.72 -26.02
N ILE A 210 -2.09 4.69 -25.97
CA ILE A 210 -2.05 3.75 -24.84
C ILE A 210 -1.27 4.38 -23.69
N LEU A 211 -1.78 4.34 -22.46
CA LEU A 211 -1.10 4.91 -21.30
C LEU A 211 -0.47 3.82 -20.42
N ILE A 212 0.78 4.05 -19.99
CA ILE A 212 1.42 3.30 -18.92
C ILE A 212 1.75 4.27 -17.77
N GLY A 213 1.16 4.05 -16.60
CA GLY A 213 1.45 4.85 -15.41
C GLY A 213 2.19 4.04 -14.36
N HIS A 214 3.35 4.52 -13.91
CA HIS A 214 4.06 3.93 -12.77
C HIS A 214 3.80 4.74 -11.50
N SER A 215 3.47 4.06 -10.39
CA SER A 215 3.27 4.72 -9.08
C SER A 215 2.25 5.88 -9.19
N MET A 216 2.59 7.08 -8.75
CA MET A 216 1.72 8.27 -8.91
C MET A 216 1.38 8.60 -10.37
N GLY A 217 2.17 8.15 -11.36
CA GLY A 217 1.90 8.35 -12.79
C GLY A 217 0.60 7.69 -13.25
N GLY A 218 0.18 6.58 -12.62
CA GLY A 218 -1.13 5.98 -12.88
C GLY A 218 -2.30 6.80 -12.33
N ILE A 219 -2.07 7.60 -11.28
CA ILE A 219 -3.06 8.55 -10.76
C ILE A 219 -3.15 9.77 -11.66
N VAL A 220 -2.03 10.26 -12.16
CA VAL A 220 -1.99 11.29 -13.20
C VAL A 220 -2.79 10.82 -14.43
N ALA A 221 -2.55 9.60 -14.92
CA ALA A 221 -3.29 9.00 -16.03
C ALA A 221 -4.81 9.02 -15.79
N ARG A 222 -5.28 8.61 -14.60
CA ARG A 222 -6.71 8.64 -14.25
C ARG A 222 -7.27 10.05 -14.12
N THR A 223 -6.43 11.01 -13.70
CA THR A 223 -6.80 12.41 -13.51
C THR A 223 -7.02 13.10 -14.84
N MET A 224 -6.20 12.78 -15.86
CA MET A 224 -6.30 13.31 -17.22
C MET A 224 -7.74 13.24 -17.74
N LEU A 225 -8.41 12.11 -17.56
CA LEU A 225 -9.79 11.85 -18.02
C LEU A 225 -10.86 12.66 -17.28
N THR A 226 -10.50 13.32 -16.18
CA THR A 226 -11.42 14.17 -15.38
C THR A 226 -11.29 15.67 -15.70
N LEU A 227 -10.29 16.04 -16.49
CA LEU A 227 -9.96 17.43 -16.81
C LEU A 227 -10.67 17.91 -18.08
N PRO A 228 -10.97 19.22 -18.19
CA PRO A 228 -11.70 19.77 -19.33
C PRO A 228 -10.91 19.75 -20.64
N ASN A 229 -9.56 19.71 -20.61
CA ASN A 229 -8.74 19.62 -21.82
C ASN A 229 -8.57 18.19 -22.33
N TYR A 230 -9.21 17.19 -21.69
CA TYR A 230 -9.24 15.82 -22.19
C TYR A 230 -10.07 15.73 -23.48
N ARG A 231 -9.52 15.07 -24.50
CA ARG A 231 -10.24 14.76 -25.74
C ARG A 231 -10.90 13.39 -25.60
N PRO A 232 -12.24 13.26 -25.73
CA PRO A 232 -12.91 11.97 -25.69
C PRO A 232 -12.30 10.97 -26.67
N ASP A 233 -12.27 9.70 -26.28
CA ASP A 233 -11.66 8.58 -27.03
C ASP A 233 -10.17 8.71 -27.37
N SER A 234 -9.47 9.74 -26.89
CA SER A 234 -8.02 9.87 -27.07
C SER A 234 -7.20 8.89 -26.23
N VAL A 235 -7.83 8.24 -25.25
CA VAL A 235 -7.27 7.18 -24.42
C VAL A 235 -8.27 6.05 -24.33
N ASN A 236 -7.83 4.82 -24.62
CA ASN A 236 -8.70 3.64 -24.56
C ASN A 236 -8.09 2.49 -23.71
N THR A 237 -6.81 2.54 -23.36
CA THR A 237 -6.11 1.54 -22.56
C THR A 237 -5.17 2.22 -21.59
N ILE A 238 -5.30 1.87 -20.32
CA ILE A 238 -4.45 2.32 -19.22
C ILE A 238 -3.92 1.09 -18.49
N LEU A 239 -2.61 0.91 -18.50
CA LEU A 239 -1.91 -0.06 -17.66
C LEU A 239 -1.21 0.70 -16.52
N THR A 240 -1.44 0.28 -15.28
CA THR A 240 -0.79 0.88 -14.12
C THR A 240 0.11 -0.12 -13.42
N LEU A 241 1.26 0.35 -12.94
CA LEU A 241 2.28 -0.45 -12.25
C LEU A 241 2.48 0.13 -10.84
N SER A 242 2.22 -0.67 -9.80
CA SER A 242 2.32 -0.26 -8.38
C SER A 242 1.65 1.09 -8.06
N THR A 243 0.50 1.36 -8.70
CA THR A 243 -0.19 2.65 -8.58
C THR A 243 -1.17 2.64 -7.39
N PRO A 244 -1.07 3.56 -6.42
CA PRO A 244 -1.98 3.64 -5.28
C PRO A 244 -3.36 4.22 -5.68
N HIS A 245 -4.24 3.41 -6.26
CA HIS A 245 -5.56 3.82 -6.78
C HIS A 245 -6.58 4.22 -5.70
N VAL A 246 -6.58 3.56 -4.54
CA VAL A 246 -7.64 3.70 -3.53
C VAL A 246 -7.36 4.86 -2.58
N VAL A 247 -6.18 4.86 -1.95
CA VAL A 247 -5.75 5.82 -0.93
C VAL A 247 -4.37 6.36 -1.31
N PRO A 248 -4.14 7.68 -1.20
CA PRO A 248 -2.81 8.23 -1.45
C PRO A 248 -1.78 7.66 -0.46
N PRO A 249 -0.51 7.45 -0.86
CA PRO A 249 0.51 6.95 0.04
C PRO A 249 0.69 7.85 1.27
N ALA A 250 0.63 9.17 1.10
CA ALA A 250 0.75 10.14 2.18
C ALA A 250 -0.42 11.13 2.15
N THR A 251 -1.03 11.37 3.30
CA THR A 251 -2.22 12.23 3.47
C THR A 251 -1.88 13.51 4.23
N PHE A 252 -0.70 14.07 3.95
CA PHE A 252 -0.21 15.30 4.58
C PHE A 252 -0.72 16.58 3.91
N ASP A 253 -1.20 16.47 2.67
CA ASP A 253 -1.78 17.56 1.90
C ASP A 253 -3.27 17.34 1.68
N TRP A 254 -4.07 18.39 1.90
CA TRP A 254 -5.52 18.33 1.72
C TRP A 254 -5.90 18.23 0.24
N ASP A 255 -5.14 18.92 -0.64
CA ASP A 255 -5.44 18.95 -2.07
C ASP A 255 -5.30 17.54 -2.67
N ILE A 256 -4.28 16.76 -2.29
CA ILE A 256 -4.16 15.34 -2.69
C ILE A 256 -5.39 14.52 -2.32
N VAL A 257 -5.83 14.57 -1.05
CA VAL A 257 -6.95 13.74 -0.57
C VAL A 257 -8.22 14.09 -1.35
N ARG A 258 -8.48 15.39 -1.55
CA ARG A 258 -9.63 15.87 -2.32
C ARG A 258 -9.58 15.46 -3.79
N ILE A 259 -8.41 15.48 -4.40
CA ILE A 259 -8.21 15.03 -5.79
C ILE A 259 -8.52 13.54 -5.90
N TYR A 260 -8.01 12.71 -4.99
CA TYR A 260 -8.31 11.28 -4.93
C TYR A 260 -9.81 11.01 -4.79
N GLU A 261 -10.50 11.71 -3.89
CA GLU A 261 -11.96 11.60 -3.75
C GLU A 261 -12.69 11.97 -5.04
N ARG A 262 -12.28 13.05 -5.73
CA ARG A 262 -12.87 13.47 -7.00
C ARG A 262 -12.65 12.45 -8.10
N ILE A 263 -11.44 11.92 -8.25
CA ILE A 263 -11.10 10.91 -9.25
C ILE A 263 -11.90 9.64 -8.96
N ASN A 264 -11.84 9.11 -7.73
CA ASN A 264 -12.51 7.87 -7.39
C ASN A 264 -14.04 7.99 -7.51
N ARG A 265 -14.62 9.15 -7.18
CA ARG A 265 -16.04 9.43 -7.41
C ARG A 265 -16.37 9.46 -8.90
N TYR A 266 -15.60 10.18 -9.72
CA TYR A 266 -15.82 10.24 -11.17
C TYR A 266 -15.80 8.85 -11.82
N TRP A 267 -14.80 8.03 -11.48
CA TRP A 267 -14.68 6.68 -12.02
C TRP A 267 -15.86 5.79 -11.58
N ARG A 268 -16.26 5.81 -10.30
CA ARG A 268 -17.41 5.02 -9.82
C ARG A 268 -18.73 5.48 -10.43
N ASP A 269 -18.97 6.78 -10.47
CA ASP A 269 -20.22 7.35 -10.97
C ASP A 269 -20.37 7.12 -12.48
N SER A 270 -19.27 7.03 -13.24
CA SER A 270 -19.26 6.74 -14.68
C SER A 270 -19.85 5.36 -15.01
N TYR A 271 -19.76 4.39 -14.09
CA TYR A 271 -20.34 3.05 -14.24
C TYR A 271 -21.65 2.86 -13.48
N SER A 272 -22.25 3.94 -12.96
CA SER A 272 -23.55 3.87 -12.28
C SER A 272 -24.72 3.77 -13.27
N GLU A 273 -25.85 3.21 -12.83
CA GLU A 273 -27.08 3.06 -13.63
C GLU A 273 -27.55 4.34 -14.33
N LYS A 274 -27.22 5.51 -13.77
CA LYS A 274 -27.63 6.82 -14.31
C LYS A 274 -27.01 7.16 -15.67
N LEU A 275 -25.90 6.51 -16.04
CA LEU A 275 -25.14 6.80 -17.26
C LEU A 275 -25.12 5.64 -18.26
N VAL A 276 -26.02 4.67 -18.13
CA VAL A 276 -26.15 3.56 -19.09
C VAL A 276 -26.38 4.12 -20.50
N GLY A 277 -25.49 3.80 -21.44
CA GLY A 277 -25.49 4.29 -22.83
C GLY A 277 -24.82 5.66 -23.06
N ARG A 278 -24.33 6.35 -22.02
CA ARG A 278 -23.60 7.64 -22.13
C ARG A 278 -22.31 7.68 -21.30
N ASN A 279 -21.77 6.51 -20.94
CA ASN A 279 -20.59 6.40 -20.10
C ASN A 279 -19.32 6.87 -20.86
N PRO A 280 -18.63 7.95 -20.40
CA PRO A 280 -17.43 8.45 -21.05
C PRO A 280 -16.23 7.50 -20.95
N LEU A 281 -16.29 6.51 -20.06
CA LEU A 281 -15.25 5.50 -19.82
C LEU A 281 -15.63 4.12 -20.38
N ALA A 282 -16.69 4.03 -21.18
CA ALA A 282 -17.18 2.75 -21.71
C ALA A 282 -16.13 2.00 -22.54
N SER A 283 -15.31 2.72 -23.31
CA SER A 283 -14.27 2.17 -24.18
C SER A 283 -12.91 2.01 -23.49
N VAL A 284 -12.77 2.44 -22.22
CA VAL A 284 -11.49 2.49 -21.51
C VAL A 284 -11.25 1.19 -20.74
N ALA A 285 -10.11 0.54 -21.02
CA ALA A 285 -9.58 -0.58 -20.24
C ALA A 285 -8.62 -0.06 -19.15
N LEU A 286 -8.81 -0.49 -17.89
CA LEU A 286 -7.89 -0.19 -16.78
C LEU A 286 -7.36 -1.49 -16.14
N VAL A 287 -6.09 -1.81 -16.38
CA VAL A 287 -5.43 -2.98 -15.78
C VAL A 287 -4.36 -2.52 -14.80
N SER A 288 -4.39 -3.02 -13.56
CA SER A 288 -3.43 -2.68 -12.51
C SER A 288 -2.56 -3.87 -12.15
N ILE A 289 -1.24 -3.72 -12.23
CA ILE A 289 -0.25 -4.72 -11.82
C ILE A 289 0.42 -4.26 -10.53
N ALA A 290 0.33 -5.07 -9.48
CA ALA A 290 0.95 -4.82 -8.18
C ALA A 290 2.20 -5.70 -7.97
N GLY A 291 3.23 -5.14 -7.31
CA GLY A 291 4.51 -5.82 -7.06
C GLY A 291 4.53 -6.79 -5.88
N GLY A 292 3.51 -6.76 -5.01
CA GLY A 292 3.44 -7.60 -3.81
C GLY A 292 4.16 -6.99 -2.60
N LYS A 293 4.72 -7.83 -1.73
CA LYS A 293 5.30 -7.42 -0.43
C LYS A 293 6.66 -6.77 -0.52
N LEU A 294 7.34 -6.90 -1.65
CA LEU A 294 8.62 -6.22 -1.90
C LEU A 294 8.44 -4.72 -2.18
N ASP A 295 7.21 -4.25 -2.43
CA ASP A 295 6.89 -2.83 -2.54
C ASP A 295 6.81 -2.18 -1.14
N LEU A 296 7.90 -1.53 -0.73
CA LEU A 296 8.00 -0.82 0.55
C LEU A 296 7.60 0.66 0.45
N ILE A 297 7.05 1.12 -0.68
CA ILE A 297 6.64 2.51 -0.88
C ILE A 297 5.11 2.63 -0.85
N VAL A 298 4.43 1.70 -1.53
CA VAL A 298 2.97 1.65 -1.66
C VAL A 298 2.46 0.29 -1.17
N PRO A 299 1.51 0.24 -0.21
CA PRO A 299 0.81 -1.01 0.10
C PRO A 299 0.10 -1.55 -1.15
N SER A 300 0.38 -2.80 -1.52
CA SER A 300 -0.20 -3.38 -2.75
C SER A 300 -1.74 -3.48 -2.73
N ASP A 301 -2.40 -3.50 -1.56
CA ASP A 301 -3.88 -3.41 -1.50
C ASP A 301 -4.41 -2.09 -2.10
N TYR A 302 -3.63 -1.00 -1.99
CA TYR A 302 -4.03 0.30 -2.50
C TYR A 302 -3.97 0.35 -4.02
N ALA A 303 -3.31 -0.63 -4.67
CA ALA A 303 -3.29 -0.78 -6.11
C ALA A 303 -4.52 -1.46 -6.70
N SER A 304 -5.45 -1.93 -5.86
CA SER A 304 -6.70 -2.52 -6.34
C SER A 304 -7.60 -1.51 -7.05
N VAL A 305 -8.07 -1.89 -8.24
CA VAL A 305 -9.08 -1.15 -9.02
C VAL A 305 -10.48 -1.77 -8.90
N ALA A 306 -10.64 -2.85 -8.14
CA ALA A 306 -11.91 -3.59 -8.03
C ALA A 306 -13.08 -2.71 -7.59
N SER A 307 -12.83 -1.74 -6.70
CA SER A 307 -13.85 -0.79 -6.21
C SER A 307 -14.12 0.42 -7.13
N LEU A 308 -13.46 0.47 -8.29
CA LEU A 308 -13.44 1.63 -9.20
C LEU A 308 -13.99 1.30 -10.59
N VAL A 309 -13.72 0.10 -11.10
CA VAL A 309 -14.14 -0.36 -12.43
C VAL A 309 -14.76 -1.75 -12.35
N PRO A 310 -15.79 -2.06 -13.17
CA PRO A 310 -16.31 -3.41 -13.29
C PRO A 310 -15.28 -4.34 -13.94
N SER A 311 -15.46 -5.66 -13.73
CA SER A 311 -14.63 -6.69 -14.37
C SER A 311 -14.63 -6.58 -15.91
N SER A 312 -15.71 -6.08 -16.50
CA SER A 312 -15.83 -5.82 -17.94
C SER A 312 -14.95 -4.69 -18.46
N ASN A 313 -14.38 -3.84 -17.59
CA ASN A 313 -13.52 -2.71 -17.97
C ASN A 313 -12.12 -2.79 -17.35
N GLY A 314 -11.90 -3.62 -16.34
CA GLY A 314 -10.60 -3.70 -15.70
C GLY A 314 -10.47 -4.76 -14.61
N PHE A 315 -9.23 -5.02 -14.20
CA PHE A 315 -8.91 -5.91 -13.09
C PHE A 315 -7.54 -5.58 -12.50
N THR A 316 -7.29 -6.08 -11.30
CA THR A 316 -5.98 -6.05 -10.64
C THR A 316 -5.34 -7.43 -10.72
N VAL A 317 -4.01 -7.47 -10.78
CA VAL A 317 -3.20 -8.69 -10.80
C VAL A 317 -1.85 -8.43 -10.13
N PHE A 318 -1.18 -9.48 -9.67
CA PHE A 318 0.13 -9.40 -9.02
C PHE A 318 1.20 -9.99 -9.93
N THR A 319 2.43 -9.49 -9.84
CA THR A 319 3.58 -10.08 -10.56
C THR A 319 3.81 -11.54 -10.19
N SER A 320 3.44 -11.95 -8.97
CA SER A 320 3.47 -13.35 -8.53
C SER A 320 2.42 -14.24 -9.19
N THR A 321 1.31 -13.65 -9.68
CA THR A 321 0.22 -14.35 -10.38
C THR A 321 0.59 -14.62 -11.84
N MET A 322 1.30 -13.70 -12.48
CA MET A 322 1.55 -13.72 -13.92
C MET A 322 2.37 -14.95 -14.34
N PRO A 323 1.88 -15.76 -15.30
CA PRO A 323 2.62 -16.88 -15.87
C PRO A 323 4.02 -16.48 -16.36
N ASN A 324 5.02 -17.32 -16.08
CA ASN A 324 6.45 -17.08 -16.38
C ASN A 324 7.10 -15.89 -15.63
N VAL A 325 6.37 -15.19 -14.76
CA VAL A 325 6.91 -14.13 -13.89
C VAL A 325 7.12 -14.66 -12.47
N TRP A 326 6.04 -15.08 -11.79
CA TRP A 326 6.04 -15.75 -10.47
C TRP A 326 7.07 -15.21 -9.45
N THR A 327 7.22 -13.89 -9.38
CA THR A 327 8.14 -13.23 -8.44
C THR A 327 7.48 -12.00 -7.88
N GLY A 328 7.81 -11.65 -6.64
CA GLY A 328 7.56 -10.29 -6.15
C GLY A 328 8.44 -9.30 -6.92
N ALA A 329 7.96 -8.07 -7.08
CA ALA A 329 8.73 -6.96 -7.61
C ALA A 329 8.71 -5.81 -6.61
N ASP A 330 9.88 -5.25 -6.29
CA ASP A 330 9.92 -3.99 -5.54
C ASP A 330 9.35 -2.83 -6.37
N HIS A 331 9.12 -1.70 -5.70
CA HIS A 331 8.43 -0.55 -6.29
C HIS A 331 9.08 -0.03 -7.58
N LEU A 332 10.41 -0.11 -7.68
CA LEU A 332 11.14 0.35 -8.86
C LEU A 332 11.43 -0.80 -9.83
N ALA A 333 11.62 -2.03 -9.33
CA ALA A 333 11.86 -3.22 -10.14
C ALA A 333 10.71 -3.55 -11.08
N ILE A 334 9.47 -3.23 -10.69
CA ILE A 334 8.29 -3.55 -11.51
C ILE A 334 8.36 -2.99 -12.95
N VAL A 335 9.09 -1.90 -13.20
CA VAL A 335 9.21 -1.31 -14.56
C VAL A 335 10.34 -1.90 -15.40
N TRP A 336 11.30 -2.61 -14.80
CA TRP A 336 12.47 -3.16 -15.52
C TRP A 336 12.67 -4.68 -15.35
N CYS A 337 11.91 -5.33 -14.47
CA CYS A 337 11.94 -6.77 -14.26
C CYS A 337 11.74 -7.52 -15.59
N ASP A 338 12.73 -8.30 -16.01
CA ASP A 338 12.77 -8.90 -17.36
C ASP A 338 11.52 -9.73 -17.70
N GLN A 339 11.11 -10.58 -16.77
CA GLN A 339 9.94 -11.44 -16.96
C GLN A 339 8.65 -10.62 -17.06
N CYS A 340 8.51 -9.58 -16.22
CA CYS A 340 7.32 -8.74 -16.19
C CYS A 340 7.19 -7.88 -17.44
N ARG A 341 8.28 -7.21 -17.88
CA ARG A 341 8.28 -6.39 -19.11
C ARG A 341 7.95 -7.23 -20.35
N LYS A 342 8.45 -8.47 -20.44
CA LYS A 342 8.16 -9.42 -21.52
C LYS A 342 6.66 -9.72 -21.62
N ALA A 343 6.01 -9.99 -20.50
CA ALA A 343 4.57 -10.26 -20.45
C ALA A 343 3.75 -9.01 -20.81
N ILE A 344 4.13 -7.83 -20.29
CA ILE A 344 3.44 -6.56 -20.57
C ILE A 344 3.50 -6.22 -22.07
N ILE A 345 4.71 -6.27 -22.65
CA ILE A 345 4.91 -5.94 -24.06
C ILE A 345 4.23 -6.95 -24.97
N LYS A 346 4.29 -8.25 -24.64
CA LYS A 346 3.54 -9.27 -25.37
C LYS A 346 2.05 -8.93 -25.41
N ALA A 347 1.47 -8.55 -24.26
CA ALA A 347 0.07 -8.15 -24.21
C ALA A 347 -0.22 -6.91 -25.07
N PHE A 348 0.68 -5.93 -25.09
CA PHE A 348 0.50 -4.72 -25.89
C PHE A 348 0.59 -4.99 -27.39
N LEU A 349 1.56 -5.79 -27.83
CA LEU A 349 1.66 -6.21 -29.23
C LEU A 349 0.42 -7.03 -29.66
N ASP A 350 -0.12 -7.87 -28.78
CA ASP A 350 -1.29 -8.71 -29.07
C ASP A 350 -2.61 -7.90 -29.14
N ILE A 351 -2.71 -6.73 -28.49
CA ILE A 351 -3.92 -5.86 -28.55
C ILE A 351 -3.92 -4.83 -29.68
N VAL A 352 -2.76 -4.53 -30.27
CA VAL A 352 -2.62 -3.54 -31.34
C VAL A 352 -3.33 -4.01 -32.61
N ASP A 353 -4.05 -3.08 -33.25
CA ASP A 353 -4.64 -3.27 -34.57
C ASP A 353 -4.78 -1.92 -35.29
N VAL A 354 -3.90 -1.65 -36.25
CA VAL A 354 -3.86 -0.37 -36.97
C VAL A 354 -4.95 -0.21 -38.02
N ARG A 355 -5.75 -1.26 -38.29
CA ARG A 355 -6.94 -1.17 -39.14
C ARG A 355 -8.05 -0.36 -38.48
N GLU A 356 -8.04 -0.30 -37.15
CA GLU A 356 -8.93 0.52 -36.35
C GLU A 356 -8.35 1.92 -36.13
N PRO A 357 -9.15 3.01 -36.20
CA PRO A 357 -8.68 4.36 -35.88
C PRO A 357 -8.15 4.49 -34.44
N THR A 358 -8.62 3.64 -33.54
CA THR A 358 -8.17 3.55 -32.13
C THR A 358 -6.87 2.76 -31.96
N GLN A 359 -6.33 2.19 -33.05
CA GLN A 359 -5.07 1.42 -33.08
C GLN A 359 -5.02 0.19 -32.15
N THR A 360 -6.16 -0.20 -31.57
CA THR A 360 -6.28 -1.33 -30.67
C THR A 360 -7.60 -2.05 -30.90
N LYS A 361 -7.64 -3.35 -30.61
CA LYS A 361 -8.86 -4.18 -30.66
C LYS A 361 -9.99 -3.67 -29.74
N PHE A 362 -11.20 -4.19 -29.92
CA PHE A 362 -12.35 -3.89 -29.04
C PHE A 362 -12.07 -4.22 -27.56
N LEU A 363 -12.77 -3.52 -26.64
CA LEU A 363 -12.55 -3.63 -25.19
C LEU A 363 -12.59 -5.08 -24.67
N SER A 364 -13.61 -5.85 -25.03
CA SER A 364 -13.77 -7.24 -24.59
C SER A 364 -12.59 -8.11 -25.01
N THR A 365 -12.17 -8.00 -26.27
CA THR A 365 -11.00 -8.71 -26.82
C THR A 365 -9.70 -8.30 -26.12
N ARG A 366 -9.50 -7.00 -25.86
CA ARG A 366 -8.31 -6.51 -25.13
C ARG A 366 -8.24 -7.08 -23.73
N LEU A 367 -9.34 -7.04 -22.97
CA LEU A 367 -9.37 -7.61 -21.62
C LEU A 367 -9.23 -9.12 -21.62
N GLN A 368 -9.75 -9.83 -22.62
CA GLN A 368 -9.52 -11.27 -22.77
C GLN A 368 -8.03 -11.56 -22.98
N ILE A 369 -7.35 -10.79 -23.83
CA ILE A 369 -5.89 -10.91 -24.05
C ILE A 369 -5.13 -10.63 -22.75
N PHE A 370 -5.47 -9.55 -22.04
CA PHE A 370 -4.84 -9.24 -20.76
C PHE A 370 -5.05 -10.34 -19.72
N ARG A 371 -6.26 -10.92 -19.62
CA ARG A 371 -6.52 -12.05 -18.71
C ARG A 371 -5.68 -13.26 -19.07
N ASN A 372 -5.62 -13.63 -20.35
CA ASN A 372 -4.88 -14.80 -20.80
C ASN A 372 -3.36 -14.69 -20.56
N ILE A 373 -2.81 -13.48 -20.58
CA ILE A 373 -1.37 -13.25 -20.40
C ILE A 373 -1.01 -12.99 -18.93
N PHE A 374 -1.86 -12.29 -18.18
CA PHE A 374 -1.55 -11.86 -16.81
C PHE A 374 -2.11 -12.77 -15.72
N LEU A 375 -3.19 -13.51 -15.99
CA LEU A 375 -3.77 -14.45 -15.03
C LEU A 375 -3.27 -15.87 -15.32
N THR A 376 -3.44 -16.77 -14.35
CA THR A 376 -2.91 -18.14 -14.46
C THR A 376 -3.72 -19.01 -15.43
N GLY A 377 -4.99 -18.69 -15.66
CA GLY A 377 -5.95 -19.55 -16.35
C GLY A 377 -6.65 -20.54 -15.41
N LEU A 378 -6.42 -20.44 -14.08
CA LEU A 378 -7.10 -21.22 -13.04
C LEU A 378 -8.19 -20.42 -12.31
N GLU A 379 -8.38 -19.16 -12.66
CA GLU A 379 -9.39 -18.28 -12.10
C GLU A 379 -10.78 -18.68 -12.59
N THR A 380 -11.83 -18.42 -11.80
CA THR A 380 -13.22 -18.73 -12.18
C THR A 380 -13.71 -17.98 -13.41
N SER A 381 -13.07 -16.86 -13.75
CA SER A 381 -13.37 -16.05 -14.94
C SER A 381 -12.57 -16.47 -16.18
N ALA A 382 -11.70 -17.47 -16.08
CA ALA A 382 -10.95 -17.99 -17.21
C ALA A 382 -11.89 -18.74 -18.16
N GLN A 383 -11.95 -18.30 -19.43
CA GLN A 383 -12.77 -18.94 -20.45
C GLN A 383 -12.03 -20.13 -21.06
N ARG A 384 -12.66 -21.31 -21.06
CA ARG A 384 -12.23 -22.49 -21.82
C ARG A 384 -12.83 -22.44 -23.22
N ARG A 385 -12.05 -22.72 -24.26
CA ARG A 385 -12.50 -22.64 -25.65
C ARG A 385 -12.88 -24.00 -26.22
N VAL A 386 -12.14 -25.05 -25.84
CA VAL A 386 -12.22 -26.37 -26.43
C VAL A 386 -13.54 -27.09 -26.10
N PRO A 387 -14.08 -27.01 -24.86
CA PRO A 387 -15.35 -27.66 -24.53
C PRO A 387 -16.54 -27.16 -25.37
N PHE A 388 -16.49 -25.92 -25.85
CA PHE A 388 -17.56 -25.28 -26.64
C PHE A 388 -17.31 -25.30 -28.15
N SER A 389 -16.22 -25.92 -28.61
CA SER A 389 -15.97 -26.06 -30.06
C SER A 389 -17.02 -26.96 -30.71
N LEU A 390 -17.59 -26.50 -31.83
CA LEU A 390 -18.51 -27.30 -32.64
C LEU A 390 -17.81 -28.14 -33.72
N VAL A 391 -16.52 -27.87 -33.96
CA VAL A 391 -15.73 -28.50 -35.02
C VAL A 391 -14.66 -29.41 -34.40
N HIS A 392 -14.55 -30.62 -34.95
CA HIS A 392 -13.49 -31.57 -34.64
C HIS A 392 -12.32 -31.36 -35.61
N ASP A 393 -11.11 -31.19 -35.07
CA ASP A 393 -9.90 -30.93 -35.85
C ASP A 393 -9.16 -32.22 -36.25
N THR A 394 -9.32 -33.28 -35.47
CA THR A 394 -8.51 -34.48 -35.55
C THR A 394 -9.37 -35.74 -35.65
N LEU A 395 -9.05 -36.63 -36.58
CA LEU A 395 -9.63 -37.98 -36.63
C LEU A 395 -8.64 -38.98 -36.04
N LEU A 396 -9.01 -39.63 -34.95
CA LEU A 396 -8.20 -40.63 -34.26
C LEU A 396 -8.68 -42.04 -34.57
N LYS A 397 -7.84 -42.85 -35.24
CA LYS A 397 -8.13 -44.25 -35.56
C LYS A 397 -7.31 -45.18 -34.67
N VAL A 398 -7.99 -46.09 -33.98
CA VAL A 398 -7.39 -46.90 -32.91
C VAL A 398 -7.84 -48.36 -33.06
N PRO A 399 -6.94 -49.34 -32.89
CA PRO A 399 -7.34 -50.74 -32.94
C PRO A 399 -8.21 -51.10 -31.74
N ASP A 400 -9.23 -51.92 -31.94
CA ASP A 400 -10.17 -52.36 -30.88
C ASP A 400 -9.49 -53.36 -29.92
N VAL A 401 -8.62 -52.85 -29.05
CA VAL A 401 -7.84 -53.63 -28.09
C VAL A 401 -8.06 -53.09 -26.67
N PRO A 402 -8.37 -53.94 -25.68
CA PRO A 402 -8.64 -53.51 -24.30
C PRO A 402 -7.51 -52.68 -23.67
N SER A 403 -6.26 -52.92 -24.07
CA SER A 403 -5.06 -52.28 -23.50
C SER A 403 -4.93 -50.76 -23.74
N ILE A 404 -5.85 -50.19 -24.50
CA ILE A 404 -5.93 -48.78 -24.85
C ILE A 404 -6.93 -48.05 -23.96
N PHE A 405 -7.97 -48.74 -23.50
CA PHE A 405 -8.99 -48.19 -22.62
C PHE A 405 -8.50 -48.25 -21.17
N VAL A 406 -8.55 -47.10 -20.49
CA VAL A 406 -8.32 -47.01 -19.04
C VAL A 406 -9.63 -47.35 -18.34
N ASP A 407 -9.58 -48.22 -17.32
CA ASP A 407 -10.79 -48.58 -16.58
C ASP A 407 -11.43 -47.33 -15.93
N LEU A 408 -12.77 -47.32 -15.87
CA LEU A 408 -13.52 -46.21 -15.28
C LEU A 408 -13.08 -45.95 -13.84
N GLY A 409 -12.75 -44.70 -13.52
CA GLY A 409 -12.31 -44.28 -12.19
C GLY A 409 -10.86 -44.66 -11.83
N ARG A 410 -10.09 -45.30 -12.73
CA ARG A 410 -8.65 -45.49 -12.54
C ARG A 410 -7.87 -44.26 -13.01
N ARG A 411 -6.82 -43.93 -12.25
CA ARG A 411 -5.84 -42.89 -12.60
C ARG A 411 -4.85 -43.41 -13.64
N LEU A 412 -4.49 -42.58 -14.60
CA LEU A 412 -3.43 -42.86 -15.56
C LEU A 412 -2.13 -42.22 -15.07
N VAL A 413 -1.10 -43.04 -14.85
CA VAL A 413 0.24 -42.56 -14.46
C VAL A 413 1.28 -43.17 -15.38
N LEU A 414 1.95 -42.32 -16.16
CA LEU A 414 3.06 -42.69 -17.03
C LEU A 414 4.37 -42.21 -16.40
N ARG A 415 5.21 -43.15 -15.96
CA ARG A 415 6.56 -42.88 -15.43
C ARG A 415 7.60 -43.03 -16.55
N GLY A 416 7.76 -42.04 -17.39
CA GLY A 416 8.61 -42.09 -18.58
C GLY A 416 7.79 -42.37 -19.85
N LEU A 417 8.22 -41.73 -20.93
CA LEU A 417 7.52 -41.69 -22.21
C LEU A 417 8.26 -42.55 -23.25
N GLY A 418 7.55 -43.06 -24.25
CA GLY A 418 8.15 -43.84 -25.34
C GLY A 418 8.72 -45.20 -24.93
N ARG A 419 8.28 -45.76 -23.78
CA ARG A 419 8.73 -47.09 -23.30
C ARG A 419 8.37 -48.21 -24.27
N SER A 420 7.26 -48.07 -25.00
CA SER A 420 6.79 -49.01 -26.02
C SER A 420 7.62 -48.99 -27.31
N ARG A 421 8.53 -48.01 -27.48
CA ARG A 421 9.28 -47.76 -28.73
C ARG A 421 8.41 -47.55 -29.98
N GLN A 422 7.11 -47.44 -29.80
CA GLN A 422 6.08 -47.16 -30.79
C GLN A 422 5.06 -46.20 -30.16
N PRO A 423 4.50 -45.27 -30.94
CA PRO A 423 3.45 -44.38 -30.48
C PRO A 423 2.26 -45.14 -29.91
N ARG A 424 1.66 -44.65 -28.82
CA ARG A 424 0.56 -45.33 -28.14
C ARG A 424 -0.51 -44.34 -27.69
N ALA A 425 -1.76 -44.71 -27.90
CA ALA A 425 -2.92 -43.99 -27.39
C ALA A 425 -3.47 -44.62 -26.11
N TYR A 426 -3.96 -43.78 -25.21
CA TYR A 426 -4.68 -44.15 -23.98
C TYR A 426 -6.01 -43.40 -23.97
N LEU A 427 -7.13 -44.13 -23.90
CA LEU A 427 -8.48 -43.58 -23.88
C LEU A 427 -9.05 -43.63 -22.45
N ILE A 428 -9.28 -42.47 -21.85
CA ILE A 428 -9.88 -42.34 -20.53
C ILE A 428 -11.39 -42.09 -20.71
N PRO A 429 -12.27 -42.97 -20.21
CA PRO A 429 -13.72 -42.78 -20.33
C PRO A 429 -14.21 -41.63 -19.44
N ILE A 430 -15.08 -40.79 -19.99
CA ILE A 430 -15.76 -39.71 -19.27
C ILE A 430 -17.04 -40.28 -18.64
N PRO A 431 -17.17 -40.33 -17.30
CA PRO A 431 -18.36 -40.87 -16.65
C PRO A 431 -19.58 -39.99 -16.92
N LYS A 432 -20.61 -40.54 -17.60
CA LYS A 432 -21.87 -39.82 -17.87
C LYS A 432 -22.74 -39.65 -16.62
N ASP A 433 -22.63 -40.56 -15.66
CA ASP A 433 -23.32 -40.49 -14.36
C ASP A 433 -22.55 -39.68 -13.30
N GLY A 434 -21.42 -39.07 -13.68
CA GLY A 434 -20.58 -38.27 -12.77
C GLY A 434 -21.26 -36.99 -12.29
N GLY A 435 -20.85 -36.48 -11.13
CA GLY A 435 -21.32 -35.18 -10.65
C GLY A 435 -20.86 -34.07 -11.59
N ARG A 436 -21.75 -33.11 -11.91
CA ARG A 436 -21.40 -31.97 -12.80
C ARG A 436 -20.19 -31.16 -12.29
N GLU A 437 -19.94 -31.17 -10.99
CA GLU A 437 -18.84 -30.47 -10.30
C GLU A 437 -17.58 -31.33 -10.09
N ASP A 438 -17.60 -32.59 -10.55
CA ASP A 438 -16.41 -33.44 -10.57
C ASP A 438 -15.43 -32.90 -11.62
N LEU A 439 -14.14 -33.14 -11.41
CA LEU A 439 -13.06 -32.54 -12.19
C LEU A 439 -12.27 -33.60 -12.94
N PHE A 440 -12.01 -33.37 -14.22
CA PHE A 440 -10.90 -34.02 -14.90
C PHE A 440 -9.65 -33.14 -14.78
N SER A 441 -8.53 -33.74 -14.39
CA SER A 441 -7.24 -33.03 -14.34
C SER A 441 -6.12 -33.86 -14.94
N ILE A 442 -5.23 -33.17 -15.67
CA ILE A 442 -4.02 -33.76 -16.23
C ILE A 442 -2.83 -32.83 -16.01
N LEU A 443 -1.72 -33.40 -15.56
CA LEU A 443 -0.46 -32.71 -15.29
C LEU A 443 0.70 -33.46 -15.96
N THR A 444 1.56 -32.73 -16.65
CA THR A 444 2.77 -33.28 -17.29
C THR A 444 3.92 -32.27 -17.26
N ASP A 445 5.15 -32.77 -17.25
CA ASP A 445 6.37 -31.98 -17.45
C ASP A 445 6.67 -31.68 -18.92
N GLN A 446 5.90 -32.25 -19.85
CA GLN A 446 6.04 -31.98 -21.28
C GLN A 446 5.30 -30.70 -21.68
N LYS A 447 5.80 -30.03 -22.71
CA LYS A 447 5.15 -28.85 -23.28
C LYS A 447 4.05 -29.28 -24.26
N LEU A 448 2.84 -28.78 -24.05
CA LEU A 448 1.73 -28.97 -24.98
C LEU A 448 1.76 -27.86 -26.03
N ASP A 449 2.34 -28.14 -27.21
CA ASP A 449 2.38 -27.28 -28.40
C ASP A 449 0.96 -27.08 -29.01
N ILE A 450 0.71 -26.14 -29.93
CA ILE A 450 -0.31 -26.28 -31.01
C ILE A 450 0.39 -26.42 -32.37
N ASP A 451 1.57 -25.79 -32.54
CA ASP A 451 2.27 -25.65 -33.83
C ASP A 451 3.17 -26.85 -34.20
N GLY A 452 3.01 -28.02 -33.58
CA GLY A 452 3.58 -29.30 -34.04
C GLY A 452 5.11 -29.49 -33.99
N LYS A 453 5.91 -28.43 -33.82
CA LYS A 453 7.38 -28.53 -33.95
C LYS A 453 8.06 -29.27 -32.80
N ASP A 454 7.49 -29.20 -31.59
CA ASP A 454 7.99 -29.87 -30.37
C ASP A 454 6.92 -30.74 -29.69
N GLN A 455 5.76 -30.98 -30.33
CA GLN A 455 4.67 -31.80 -29.77
C GLN A 455 5.07 -33.28 -29.75
N ARG A 456 5.13 -33.86 -28.56
CA ARG A 456 5.33 -35.31 -28.38
C ARG A 456 4.25 -35.97 -27.52
N ILE A 457 3.36 -35.17 -26.95
CA ILE A 457 2.15 -35.61 -26.24
C ILE A 457 0.97 -34.78 -26.75
N ASP A 458 -0.08 -35.46 -27.18
CA ASP A 458 -1.34 -34.83 -27.56
C ASP A 458 -2.47 -35.27 -26.62
N ILE A 459 -3.32 -34.32 -26.25
CA ILE A 459 -4.50 -34.56 -25.41
C ILE A 459 -5.71 -34.12 -26.22
N LEU A 460 -6.55 -35.07 -26.59
CA LEU A 460 -7.71 -34.85 -27.44
C LEU A 460 -9.00 -35.18 -26.69
N LEU A 461 -10.03 -34.37 -26.89
CA LEU A 461 -11.39 -34.68 -26.43
C LEU A 461 -12.13 -35.34 -27.59
N CYS A 462 -12.63 -36.55 -27.39
CA CYS A 462 -13.14 -37.41 -28.45
C CYS A 462 -14.61 -37.82 -28.22
N GLU A 463 -15.38 -37.82 -29.30
CA GLU A 463 -16.78 -38.29 -29.33
C GLU A 463 -16.83 -39.68 -29.99
N GLN A 464 -17.70 -40.56 -29.50
CA GLN A 464 -17.89 -41.89 -30.10
C GLN A 464 -18.78 -41.78 -31.33
N SER A 465 -18.21 -42.00 -32.52
CA SER A 465 -18.99 -42.03 -33.76
C SER A 465 -19.63 -43.41 -33.98
N GLN A 466 -20.91 -43.43 -34.38
CA GLN A 466 -21.62 -44.68 -34.74
C GLN A 466 -21.35 -45.12 -36.19
N ASP A 467 -20.83 -44.24 -37.05
CA ASP A 467 -20.49 -44.53 -38.43
C ASP A 467 -18.97 -44.71 -38.60
N ASN A 468 -18.57 -45.71 -39.39
CA ASN A 468 -17.19 -45.81 -39.86
C ASN A 468 -16.93 -44.61 -40.79
N LEU A 469 -16.38 -43.53 -40.23
CA LEU A 469 -15.94 -42.36 -40.97
C LEU A 469 -14.77 -42.76 -41.88
N ASP A 470 -15.11 -43.20 -43.09
CA ASP A 470 -14.17 -43.41 -44.16
C ASP A 470 -13.56 -42.06 -44.60
N THR A 471 -12.32 -42.14 -45.06
CA THR A 471 -11.35 -41.06 -45.30
C THR A 471 -11.74 -40.01 -46.35
N GLY A 472 -13.02 -39.89 -46.72
CA GLY A 472 -13.50 -39.04 -47.82
C GLY A 472 -14.64 -38.06 -47.53
N GLN A 473 -15.21 -37.97 -46.33
CA GLN A 473 -16.41 -37.14 -46.08
C GLN A 473 -16.32 -36.07 -44.97
N GLY A 474 -15.16 -35.90 -44.31
CA GLY A 474 -14.93 -34.82 -43.34
C GLY A 474 -13.63 -34.06 -43.58
N THR A 475 -13.66 -32.73 -43.58
CA THR A 475 -12.46 -31.87 -43.62
C THR A 475 -11.78 -31.85 -42.24
N PHE A 476 -11.09 -32.93 -41.87
CA PHE A 476 -10.22 -32.97 -40.69
C PHE A 476 -8.83 -32.41 -41.04
N SER A 477 -8.26 -31.60 -40.16
CA SER A 477 -6.91 -31.02 -40.37
C SER A 477 -5.79 -32.02 -40.08
N SER A 478 -6.02 -32.99 -39.19
CA SER A 478 -5.05 -34.00 -38.77
C SER A 478 -5.71 -35.37 -38.67
N ILE A 479 -5.04 -36.41 -39.18
CA ILE A 479 -5.47 -37.81 -39.03
C ILE A 479 -4.36 -38.55 -38.31
N ILE A 480 -4.69 -39.18 -37.19
CA ILE A 480 -3.76 -39.98 -36.39
C ILE A 480 -4.25 -41.41 -36.41
N ASP A 481 -3.49 -42.30 -37.05
CA ASP A 481 -3.87 -43.69 -37.25
C ASP A 481 -2.88 -44.65 -36.56
N PHE A 482 -3.38 -45.36 -35.54
CA PHE A 482 -2.67 -46.41 -34.83
C PHE A 482 -3.12 -47.81 -35.23
N SER A 483 -4.03 -47.94 -36.20
CA SER A 483 -4.53 -49.22 -36.66
C SER A 483 -3.51 -49.96 -37.53
N LYS A 484 -3.49 -51.29 -37.41
CA LYS A 484 -2.73 -52.16 -38.33
C LYS A 484 -3.67 -52.63 -39.45
N PRO A 485 -3.16 -52.92 -40.66
CA PRO A 485 -3.96 -53.28 -41.83
C PRO A 485 -4.97 -54.43 -41.61
N ASP A 486 -4.70 -55.33 -40.66
CA ASP A 486 -5.48 -56.56 -40.42
C ASP A 486 -6.36 -56.52 -39.14
N THR A 487 -6.50 -55.36 -38.49
CA THR A 487 -7.25 -55.22 -37.22
C THR A 487 -8.46 -54.30 -37.36
N LYS A 488 -9.60 -54.67 -36.74
CA LYS A 488 -10.77 -53.77 -36.65
C LYS A 488 -10.37 -52.48 -35.93
N SER A 489 -10.57 -51.36 -36.59
CA SER A 489 -10.27 -50.02 -36.07
C SER A 489 -11.56 -49.26 -35.75
N ILE A 490 -11.57 -48.55 -34.63
CA ILE A 490 -12.63 -47.60 -34.27
C ILE A 490 -12.12 -46.20 -34.56
N SER A 491 -12.96 -45.36 -35.16
CA SER A 491 -12.62 -43.97 -35.48
C SER A 491 -13.33 -43.02 -34.53
N PHE A 492 -12.57 -42.08 -33.95
CA PHE A 492 -13.07 -41.07 -33.03
C PHE A 492 -12.80 -39.67 -33.62
N PRO A 493 -13.83 -38.87 -33.91
CA PRO A 493 -13.66 -37.44 -34.13
C PRO A 493 -13.27 -36.76 -32.81
N CYS A 494 -12.20 -35.98 -32.84
CA CYS A 494 -11.64 -35.35 -31.66
C CYS A 494 -11.25 -33.88 -31.89
N THR A 495 -11.12 -33.16 -30.77
CA THR A 495 -10.66 -31.77 -30.73
C THR A 495 -9.41 -31.67 -29.87
N ASN A 496 -8.36 -30.99 -30.34
CA ASN A 496 -7.13 -30.81 -29.58
C ASN A 496 -7.32 -29.84 -28.41
N SER A 497 -6.97 -30.30 -27.20
CA SER A 497 -7.14 -29.53 -25.97
C SER A 497 -5.98 -28.58 -25.62
N ALA A 498 -4.90 -28.57 -26.42
CA ALA A 498 -3.71 -27.75 -26.18
C ALA A 498 -3.99 -26.23 -26.14
N ALA A 499 -5.10 -25.77 -26.75
CA ALA A 499 -5.53 -24.37 -26.70
C ALA A 499 -5.94 -23.90 -25.29
N ASP A 500 -6.35 -24.82 -24.42
CA ASP A 500 -6.80 -24.54 -23.05
C ASP A 500 -5.70 -24.87 -22.01
N LYS A 501 -4.44 -25.05 -22.45
CA LYS A 501 -3.30 -25.35 -21.57
C LYS A 501 -3.05 -24.26 -20.54
N ILE A 502 -2.79 -24.68 -19.31
CA ILE A 502 -2.42 -23.84 -18.18
C ILE A 502 -0.95 -24.11 -17.88
N VAL A 503 -0.15 -23.06 -17.78
CA VAL A 503 1.26 -23.18 -17.44
C VAL A 503 1.42 -22.91 -15.95
N ILE A 504 1.98 -23.86 -15.22
CA ILE A 504 2.29 -23.72 -13.78
C ILE A 504 3.80 -23.96 -13.55
N PRO A 505 4.40 -23.43 -12.47
CA PRO A 505 5.82 -23.64 -12.21
C PRO A 505 6.10 -25.12 -11.92
N ALA A 506 7.24 -25.63 -12.40
CA ALA A 506 7.66 -26.98 -12.10
C ALA A 506 8.05 -27.14 -10.62
N SER A 507 7.88 -28.35 -10.09
CA SER A 507 8.21 -28.70 -8.70
C SER A 507 9.11 -29.95 -8.67
N GLY A 508 10.32 -29.82 -9.24
CA GLY A 508 11.31 -30.91 -9.29
C GLY A 508 12.33 -30.80 -8.15
N LYS A 509 13.10 -31.87 -7.89
CA LYS A 509 14.07 -31.95 -6.76
C LYS A 509 15.12 -30.82 -6.67
N GLY A 510 15.34 -30.06 -7.75
CA GLY A 510 16.27 -28.92 -7.79
C GLY A 510 15.60 -27.54 -7.89
N THR A 511 14.27 -27.46 -7.88
CA THR A 511 13.54 -26.19 -7.99
C THR A 511 13.37 -25.55 -6.62
N LEU A 512 13.92 -24.35 -6.41
CA LEU A 512 13.79 -23.63 -5.14
C LEU A 512 12.73 -22.53 -5.23
N HIS A 513 12.63 -21.87 -6.39
CA HIS A 513 11.70 -20.79 -6.63
C HIS A 513 10.83 -21.06 -7.84
N PRO A 514 9.59 -20.54 -7.86
CA PRO A 514 8.67 -20.79 -8.99
C PRO A 514 9.18 -20.20 -10.31
N HIS A 515 10.06 -19.19 -10.28
CA HIS A 515 10.61 -18.52 -11.45
C HIS A 515 11.92 -19.13 -12.01
N ASP A 516 12.34 -20.30 -11.51
CA ASP A 516 13.57 -21.00 -11.94
C ASP A 516 13.47 -21.60 -13.36
N GLY A 517 12.33 -21.46 -14.03
CA GLY A 517 12.21 -21.50 -15.49
C GLY A 517 11.62 -22.77 -16.12
N ASN A 518 11.62 -23.90 -15.41
CA ASN A 518 10.88 -25.08 -15.85
C ASN A 518 9.40 -24.94 -15.48
N THR A 519 8.53 -25.47 -16.34
CA THR A 519 7.08 -25.35 -16.19
C THR A 519 6.41 -26.70 -16.41
N PHE A 520 5.34 -26.96 -15.67
CA PHE A 520 4.43 -28.04 -15.97
C PHE A 520 3.27 -27.53 -16.84
N SER A 521 2.78 -28.40 -17.72
CA SER A 521 1.53 -28.18 -18.45
C SER A 521 0.40 -28.85 -17.69
N TYR A 522 -0.65 -28.08 -17.41
CA TYR A 522 -1.82 -28.51 -16.66
C TYR A 522 -3.08 -28.23 -17.47
N ILE A 523 -4.02 -29.17 -17.48
CA ILE A 523 -5.37 -28.95 -18.04
C ILE A 523 -6.38 -29.42 -17.00
N GLN A 524 -7.44 -28.63 -16.84
CA GLN A 524 -8.52 -28.90 -15.91
C GLN A 524 -9.85 -28.58 -16.57
N TYR A 525 -10.78 -29.54 -16.52
CA TYR A 525 -12.16 -29.37 -16.98
C TYR A 525 -13.13 -29.85 -15.91
N LYS A 526 -14.25 -29.14 -15.76
CA LYS A 526 -15.39 -29.70 -15.03
C LYS A 526 -16.07 -30.75 -15.91
N LEU A 527 -16.47 -31.86 -15.33
CA LEU A 527 -17.16 -32.94 -16.07
C LEU A 527 -18.46 -32.45 -16.72
N GLY A 528 -19.14 -31.46 -16.13
CA GLY A 528 -20.28 -30.80 -16.77
C GLY A 528 -19.94 -30.10 -18.09
N GLU A 529 -18.76 -29.48 -18.20
CA GLU A 529 -18.32 -28.73 -19.39
C GLU A 529 -17.97 -29.65 -20.56
N ILE A 530 -17.40 -30.82 -20.28
CA ILE A 530 -16.96 -31.79 -21.29
C ILE A 530 -17.95 -32.97 -21.48
N SER A 531 -19.15 -32.86 -20.92
CA SER A 531 -20.18 -33.92 -20.94
C SER A 531 -20.59 -34.41 -22.34
N ARG A 532 -20.37 -33.57 -23.37
CA ARG A 532 -20.55 -33.93 -24.79
C ARG A 532 -19.59 -35.03 -25.26
N TYR A 533 -18.35 -35.00 -24.78
CA TYR A 533 -17.33 -35.96 -25.21
C TYR A 533 -17.47 -37.27 -24.41
N ASP A 534 -17.04 -38.38 -25.01
CA ASP A 534 -17.13 -39.72 -24.40
C ASP A 534 -15.78 -40.17 -23.85
N TYR A 535 -14.69 -39.79 -24.52
CA TYR A 535 -13.33 -40.20 -24.16
C TYR A 535 -12.36 -39.02 -24.20
N ILE A 536 -11.36 -39.08 -23.34
CA ILE A 536 -10.17 -38.23 -23.39
C ILE A 536 -9.03 -39.10 -23.89
N ALA A 537 -8.52 -38.80 -25.08
CA ALA A 537 -7.40 -39.51 -25.69
C ALA A 537 -6.08 -38.83 -25.33
N LEU A 538 -5.17 -39.59 -24.74
CA LEU A 538 -3.79 -39.19 -24.51
C LEU A 538 -2.89 -39.98 -25.45
N ILE A 539 -2.13 -39.27 -26.26
CA ILE A 539 -1.24 -39.86 -27.26
C ILE A 539 0.19 -39.65 -26.82
N ASP A 540 0.92 -40.74 -26.58
CA ASP A 540 2.37 -40.74 -26.42
C ASP A 540 3.01 -41.00 -27.80
N SER A 541 3.52 -39.94 -28.43
CA SER A 541 4.14 -40.00 -29.75
C SER A 541 5.64 -40.33 -29.70
N TYR A 542 6.21 -40.57 -28.51
CA TYR A 542 7.64 -40.89 -28.38
C TYR A 542 7.99 -42.26 -28.95
N THR A 543 8.98 -42.29 -29.84
CA THR A 543 9.56 -43.53 -30.39
C THR A 543 10.80 -43.99 -29.61
N THR A 544 11.41 -43.10 -28.84
CA THR A 544 12.55 -43.38 -27.95
C THR A 544 12.17 -43.13 -26.49
N SER A 545 12.66 -43.97 -25.59
CA SER A 545 12.39 -43.78 -24.16
C SER A 545 12.94 -42.43 -23.68
N SER A 546 12.07 -41.63 -23.09
CA SER A 546 12.38 -40.31 -22.53
C SER A 546 12.02 -40.25 -21.04
N SER A 547 12.81 -39.52 -20.27
CA SER A 547 12.45 -39.14 -18.90
C SER A 547 11.36 -38.06 -18.97
N GLY A 548 10.18 -38.38 -18.49
CA GLY A 548 9.04 -37.47 -18.42
C GLY A 548 7.90 -38.12 -17.66
N PHE A 549 6.87 -37.37 -17.32
CA PHE A 549 5.69 -37.96 -16.70
C PHE A 549 4.39 -37.38 -17.23
N VAL A 550 3.35 -38.20 -17.18
CA VAL A 550 1.98 -37.74 -17.34
C VAL A 550 1.14 -38.36 -16.25
N PHE A 551 0.35 -37.50 -15.62
CA PHE A 551 -0.60 -37.86 -14.60
C PHE A 551 -1.97 -37.35 -15.02
N ALA A 552 -2.96 -38.24 -15.13
CA ALA A 552 -4.35 -37.86 -15.42
C ALA A 552 -5.32 -38.61 -14.51
N GLU A 553 -6.31 -37.90 -13.99
CA GLU A 553 -7.33 -38.46 -13.12
C GLU A 553 -8.68 -37.74 -13.26
N VAL A 554 -9.75 -38.49 -12.99
CA VAL A 554 -11.09 -37.97 -12.77
C VAL A 554 -11.32 -37.94 -11.26
N ILE A 555 -11.66 -36.77 -10.73
CA ILE A 555 -11.70 -36.47 -9.30
C ILE A 555 -13.10 -36.07 -8.89
N ASN A 556 -13.58 -36.66 -7.78
CA ASN A 556 -14.88 -36.32 -7.21
C ASN A 556 -14.80 -35.00 -6.41
N ASN A 557 -15.84 -34.16 -6.49
CA ASN A 557 -15.95 -32.92 -5.72
C ASN A 557 -15.71 -33.08 -4.21
N GLN A 558 -16.20 -34.17 -3.61
CA GLN A 558 -16.04 -34.43 -2.18
C GLN A 558 -14.59 -34.77 -1.79
N THR A 559 -13.77 -35.24 -2.73
CA THR A 559 -12.41 -35.70 -2.45
C THR A 559 -11.35 -34.63 -2.70
N TYR A 560 -11.60 -33.67 -3.60
CA TYR A 560 -10.65 -32.57 -3.84
C TYR A 560 -10.94 -31.32 -3.03
N ARG A 561 -12.20 -31.02 -2.67
CA ARG A 561 -12.55 -29.75 -2.02
C ARG A 561 -12.78 -29.90 -0.53
N TYR A 562 -11.93 -29.23 0.26
CA TYR A 562 -12.03 -29.18 1.72
C TYR A 562 -12.39 -27.75 2.16
N GLU A 563 -13.46 -27.59 2.91
CA GLU A 563 -13.82 -26.32 3.51
C GLU A 563 -13.54 -26.36 5.01
N ILE A 564 -12.69 -25.45 5.48
CA ILE A 564 -12.34 -25.30 6.89
C ILE A 564 -12.82 -23.94 7.39
N GLU A 565 -13.35 -23.90 8.61
CA GLU A 565 -13.73 -22.65 9.28
C GLU A 565 -12.98 -22.58 10.62
N PRO A 566 -11.70 -22.19 10.58
CA PRO A 566 -10.88 -22.19 11.77
C PRO A 566 -11.19 -20.99 12.66
N ASN A 567 -11.26 -21.23 13.97
CA ASN A 567 -11.38 -20.16 14.95
C ASN A 567 -10.02 -19.46 15.14
N PHE A 568 -9.96 -18.16 14.86
CA PHE A 568 -8.74 -17.35 14.95
C PHE A 568 -8.04 -17.46 16.32
N PHE A 569 -8.79 -17.42 17.43
CA PHE A 569 -8.21 -17.49 18.77
C PHE A 569 -7.64 -18.88 19.09
N ARG A 570 -8.23 -19.94 18.52
CA ARG A 570 -7.70 -21.31 18.67
C ARG A 570 -6.39 -21.49 17.88
N LEU A 571 -6.30 -20.87 16.71
CA LEU A 571 -5.10 -20.89 15.88
C LEU A 571 -3.90 -20.12 16.46
N LEU A 572 -4.15 -19.13 17.33
CA LEU A 572 -3.08 -18.42 18.04
C LEU A 572 -2.36 -19.33 19.05
N GLY A 573 -3.09 -20.25 19.69
CA GLY A 573 -2.55 -21.14 20.71
C GLY A 573 -2.20 -22.56 20.24
N SER A 574 -2.74 -23.01 19.11
CA SER A 574 -2.56 -24.37 18.60
C SER A 574 -2.46 -24.41 17.08
N ARG A 575 -1.68 -25.35 16.55
CA ARG A 575 -1.59 -25.59 15.10
C ARG A 575 -2.82 -26.36 14.63
N LEU A 576 -3.45 -25.91 13.56
CA LEU A 576 -4.51 -26.66 12.90
C LEU A 576 -3.86 -27.83 12.15
N HIS A 577 -4.21 -29.05 12.55
CA HIS A 577 -3.78 -30.27 11.89
C HIS A 577 -4.86 -30.74 10.91
N LEU A 578 -4.52 -30.86 9.63
CA LEU A 578 -5.37 -31.44 8.61
C LEU A 578 -4.64 -32.66 8.02
N GLN A 579 -5.31 -33.81 8.03
CA GLN A 579 -4.77 -35.06 7.49
C GLN A 579 -5.52 -35.42 6.22
N LEU A 580 -4.82 -35.46 5.09
CA LEU A 580 -5.36 -35.97 3.83
C LEU A 580 -5.14 -37.48 3.77
N PRO A 581 -6.14 -38.28 3.37
CA PRO A 581 -6.04 -39.73 3.34
C PRO A 581 -4.98 -40.22 2.33
N SER A 582 -4.59 -41.49 2.43
CA SER A 582 -3.71 -42.14 1.46
C SER A 582 -4.38 -42.29 0.08
N SER A 583 -5.71 -42.40 0.04
CA SER A 583 -6.51 -42.48 -1.20
C SER A 583 -6.86 -41.12 -1.83
N ARG A 584 -6.18 -40.04 -1.41
CA ARG A 584 -6.44 -38.68 -1.92
C ARG A 584 -6.22 -38.56 -3.44
N SER A 585 -6.83 -37.53 -4.02
CA SER A 585 -6.53 -37.07 -5.37
C SER A 585 -5.17 -36.37 -5.45
N GLY A 586 -4.56 -36.37 -6.63
CA GLY A 586 -3.32 -35.62 -6.88
C GLY A 586 -3.53 -34.11 -6.87
N PHE A 587 -4.76 -33.64 -7.10
CA PHE A 587 -5.16 -32.24 -6.91
C PHE A 587 -6.11 -32.07 -5.71
N VAL A 588 -5.83 -31.10 -4.85
CA VAL A 588 -6.64 -30.76 -3.66
C VAL A 588 -6.79 -29.24 -3.53
N GLU A 589 -8.00 -28.77 -3.22
CA GLU A 589 -8.31 -27.37 -2.89
C GLU A 589 -8.84 -27.27 -1.45
N ILE A 590 -8.19 -26.44 -0.64
CA ILE A 590 -8.60 -26.12 0.73
C ILE A 590 -9.06 -24.66 0.77
N SER A 591 -10.29 -24.43 1.19
CA SER A 591 -10.87 -23.09 1.35
C SER A 591 -11.03 -22.77 2.84
N ALA A 592 -10.30 -21.78 3.33
CA ALA A 592 -10.31 -21.37 4.73
C ALA A 592 -11.24 -20.17 4.97
N ARG A 593 -12.46 -20.44 5.43
CA ARG A 593 -13.44 -19.42 5.80
C ARG A 593 -12.92 -18.61 7.00
N ALA A 594 -13.27 -17.32 7.07
CA ALA A 594 -12.81 -16.36 8.09
C ALA A 594 -11.29 -16.00 8.05
N MET A 595 -10.49 -16.64 7.21
CA MET A 595 -9.11 -16.22 6.94
C MET A 595 -9.07 -15.29 5.73
N SER A 596 -9.38 -14.01 5.96
CA SER A 596 -9.43 -13.01 4.89
C SER A 596 -8.67 -11.73 5.21
N ASN A 597 -7.99 -11.64 6.35
CA ASN A 597 -7.38 -10.40 6.83
C ASN A 597 -5.94 -10.23 6.33
N ALA A 598 -5.66 -9.14 5.63
CA ALA A 598 -4.33 -8.84 5.07
C ALA A 598 -3.25 -8.53 6.15
N LEU A 599 -3.67 -8.32 7.41
CA LEU A 599 -2.77 -8.07 8.53
C LEU A 599 -2.21 -9.35 9.15
N VAL A 600 -2.78 -10.52 8.85
CA VAL A 600 -2.38 -11.80 9.44
C VAL A 600 -1.59 -12.60 8.41
N SER A 601 -0.39 -13.03 8.80
CA SER A 601 0.41 -14.00 8.05
C SER A 601 0.34 -15.38 8.70
N TYR A 602 0.50 -16.43 7.91
CA TYR A 602 0.36 -17.81 8.35
C TYR A 602 1.58 -18.63 7.94
N LYS A 603 1.83 -19.73 8.66
CA LYS A 603 2.80 -20.75 8.28
C LYS A 603 2.09 -22.06 8.01
N LEU A 604 2.33 -22.61 6.83
CA LEU A 604 1.88 -23.93 6.43
C LEU A 604 3.09 -24.87 6.41
N GLN A 605 3.01 -25.96 7.17
CA GLN A 605 3.99 -27.03 7.11
C GLN A 605 3.36 -28.24 6.41
N VAL A 606 4.01 -28.72 5.35
CA VAL A 606 3.60 -29.87 4.54
C VAL A 606 4.62 -30.97 4.80
N LYS A 607 4.30 -31.92 5.68
CA LYS A 607 5.28 -32.97 6.04
C LYS A 607 5.66 -33.80 4.81
N SER A 608 6.95 -33.92 4.54
CA SER A 608 7.48 -34.77 3.47
C SER A 608 7.03 -36.22 3.61
N GLN A 609 6.64 -36.84 2.50
CA GLN A 609 6.22 -38.24 2.46
C GLN A 609 7.41 -39.14 2.16
N HIS A 610 7.38 -40.35 2.71
CA HIS A 610 8.27 -41.41 2.27
C HIS A 610 7.52 -42.30 1.29
N CYS A 611 7.82 -42.13 0.00
CA CYS A 611 7.23 -42.94 -1.05
C CYS A 611 8.06 -44.20 -1.28
N GLY A 612 7.40 -45.35 -1.50
CA GLY A 612 8.09 -46.62 -1.80
C GLY A 612 8.78 -46.62 -3.18
N GLN A 613 8.40 -45.69 -4.06
CA GLN A 613 9.01 -45.41 -5.35
C GLN A 613 9.47 -43.95 -5.42
N PRO A 614 10.42 -43.59 -6.30
CA PRO A 614 10.80 -42.19 -6.47
C PRO A 614 9.58 -41.33 -6.87
N GLU A 615 9.41 -40.23 -6.17
CA GLU A 615 8.38 -39.22 -6.47
C GLU A 615 8.54 -38.68 -7.89
N LEU A 616 7.41 -38.45 -8.56
CA LEU A 616 7.30 -37.80 -9.86
C LEU A 616 7.70 -36.32 -9.76
N PHE A 617 7.18 -35.63 -8.74
CA PHE A 617 7.42 -34.23 -8.43
C PHE A 617 7.15 -33.99 -6.94
N GLY A 618 7.83 -33.01 -6.34
CA GLY A 618 7.58 -32.62 -4.95
C GLY A 618 6.28 -31.81 -4.82
N PRO A 619 5.66 -31.77 -3.64
CA PRO A 619 4.37 -31.08 -3.45
C PRO A 619 4.45 -29.62 -3.90
N LEU A 620 3.53 -29.22 -4.78
CA LEU A 620 3.41 -27.84 -5.27
C LEU A 620 2.19 -27.21 -4.63
N VAL A 621 2.37 -26.07 -3.96
CA VAL A 621 1.26 -25.34 -3.32
C VAL A 621 1.07 -24.00 -4.00
N ARG A 622 -0.18 -23.67 -4.30
CA ARG A 622 -0.60 -22.33 -4.72
C ARG A 622 -1.50 -21.74 -3.64
N GLN A 623 -1.08 -20.63 -3.05
CA GLN A 623 -2.01 -19.76 -2.34
C GLN A 623 -2.69 -18.82 -3.33
N PHE A 624 -3.99 -18.53 -3.14
CA PHE A 624 -4.65 -17.51 -3.95
C PHE A 624 -5.85 -16.86 -3.25
N ILE A 625 -6.18 -15.66 -3.72
CA ILE A 625 -7.42 -14.94 -3.40
C ILE A 625 -8.06 -14.45 -4.70
N THR A 626 -9.39 -14.51 -4.76
CA THR A 626 -10.13 -14.21 -6.00
C THR A 626 -10.15 -12.72 -6.33
N ASP A 627 -10.32 -11.84 -5.34
CA ASP A 627 -10.27 -10.39 -5.53
C ASP A 627 -9.26 -9.84 -4.51
N PRO A 628 -8.12 -9.26 -4.93
CA PRO A 628 -7.76 -8.72 -6.26
C PRO A 628 -6.95 -9.63 -7.24
N ASN A 629 -7.24 -10.93 -7.35
CA ASN A 629 -6.50 -11.91 -8.19
C ASN A 629 -5.00 -12.07 -7.83
N GLU A 630 -4.71 -12.36 -6.56
CA GLU A 630 -3.36 -12.73 -6.12
C GLU A 630 -3.18 -14.25 -6.18
N SER A 631 -2.05 -14.71 -6.71
CA SER A 631 -1.60 -16.09 -6.62
C SER A 631 -0.11 -16.13 -6.34
N LYS A 632 0.32 -17.06 -5.48
CA LYS A 632 1.74 -17.37 -5.26
C LYS A 632 1.93 -18.87 -5.26
N PHE A 633 2.98 -19.33 -5.91
CA PHE A 633 3.33 -20.74 -6.03
C PHE A 633 4.57 -21.05 -5.18
N PHE A 634 4.54 -22.20 -4.53
CA PHE A 634 5.58 -22.71 -3.66
C PHE A 634 5.95 -24.13 -4.15
N PRO A 635 6.97 -24.26 -5.02
CA PRO A 635 7.49 -25.55 -5.43
C PRO A 635 8.21 -26.23 -4.27
N ASN A 636 8.16 -27.57 -4.22
CA ASN A 636 8.70 -28.39 -3.13
C ASN A 636 8.30 -27.86 -1.74
N ALA A 637 7.01 -27.58 -1.58
CA ALA A 637 6.45 -27.02 -0.37
C ALA A 637 6.70 -27.94 0.83
N ASP A 638 7.49 -27.46 1.78
CA ASP A 638 7.69 -28.07 3.10
C ASP A 638 7.27 -27.05 4.17
N ASP A 639 8.09 -26.04 4.44
CA ASP A 639 7.72 -24.87 5.24
C ASP A 639 7.37 -23.67 4.34
N VAL A 640 6.10 -23.29 4.31
CA VAL A 640 5.56 -22.24 3.44
C VAL A 640 5.04 -21.06 4.26
N ASP A 641 5.58 -19.89 3.93
CA ASP A 641 5.17 -18.60 4.45
C ASP A 641 4.00 -18.04 3.63
N ILE A 642 2.81 -17.98 4.24
CA ILE A 642 1.57 -17.57 3.59
C ILE A 642 1.23 -16.14 3.98
N SER A 643 1.08 -15.29 2.97
CA SER A 643 0.59 -13.93 3.15
C SER A 643 -0.06 -13.36 1.90
N PHE A 644 -1.15 -12.61 2.07
CA PHE A 644 -2.03 -12.21 0.97
C PHE A 644 -2.73 -10.86 1.24
N TYR A 645 -3.32 -10.29 0.19
CA TYR A 645 -3.94 -8.96 0.15
C TYR A 645 -5.48 -9.05 0.13
N GLY A 646 -6.05 -9.54 1.25
CA GLY A 646 -7.49 -9.64 1.45
C GLY A 646 -8.13 -8.36 1.99
N SER A 647 -8.96 -8.49 3.02
CA SER A 647 -9.51 -7.33 3.75
C SER A 647 -8.39 -6.52 4.40
N SER A 648 -8.25 -5.27 3.94
CA SER A 648 -7.18 -4.35 4.36
C SER A 648 -7.76 -3.04 4.93
N PRO A 649 -7.10 -2.46 5.95
CA PRO A 649 -7.42 -1.12 6.45
C PRO A 649 -7.56 -0.07 5.35
N PHE A 650 -8.60 0.76 5.46
CA PHE A 650 -8.89 1.90 4.58
C PHE A 650 -9.18 1.53 3.11
N VAL A 651 -9.34 0.24 2.79
CA VAL A 651 -9.69 -0.24 1.45
C VAL A 651 -11.16 -0.71 1.45
N PRO A 652 -12.01 -0.21 0.54
CA PRO A 652 -13.38 -0.67 0.43
C PRO A 652 -13.43 -2.12 -0.05
N LEU A 653 -14.19 -2.96 0.66
CA LEU A 653 -14.46 -4.33 0.22
C LEU A 653 -15.47 -4.34 -0.93
N THR A 654 -15.13 -5.04 -2.00
CA THR A 654 -16.03 -5.36 -3.10
C THR A 654 -16.67 -6.72 -2.86
N TYR A 655 -17.99 -6.74 -2.68
CA TYR A 655 -18.76 -7.98 -2.66
C TYR A 655 -19.27 -8.25 -4.07
N ARG A 656 -18.88 -9.42 -4.63
CA ARG A 656 -19.48 -9.97 -5.84
C ARG A 656 -20.27 -11.22 -5.47
N PRO A 657 -21.55 -11.34 -5.88
CA PRO A 657 -22.35 -12.52 -5.60
C PRO A 657 -21.61 -13.80 -6.02
N GLY A 658 -21.55 -14.80 -5.14
CA GLY A 658 -20.88 -16.08 -5.42
C GLY A 658 -19.35 -16.10 -5.26
N ILE A 659 -18.69 -14.96 -5.06
CA ILE A 659 -17.23 -14.88 -4.86
C ILE A 659 -16.92 -14.58 -3.39
N THR A 660 -16.30 -15.54 -2.70
CA THR A 660 -15.79 -15.36 -1.33
C THR A 660 -14.29 -15.03 -1.36
N ASN A 661 -13.90 -13.96 -0.67
CA ASN A 661 -12.50 -13.53 -0.50
C ASN A 661 -11.84 -14.25 0.69
N ASN A 662 -11.91 -15.57 0.66
CA ASN A 662 -11.25 -16.45 1.61
C ASN A 662 -9.85 -16.81 1.11
N LEU A 663 -8.92 -17.07 2.02
CA LEU A 663 -7.66 -17.73 1.67
C LEU A 663 -7.97 -19.12 1.11
N LYS A 664 -7.52 -19.38 -0.11
CA LYS A 664 -7.61 -20.68 -0.75
C LYS A 664 -6.22 -21.22 -1.04
N LEU A 665 -6.05 -22.52 -0.80
CA LEU A 665 -4.83 -23.26 -1.07
C LEU A 665 -5.13 -24.37 -2.05
N GLN A 666 -4.51 -24.32 -3.23
CA GLN A 666 -4.50 -25.41 -4.19
C GLN A 666 -3.19 -26.17 -4.07
N MET A 667 -3.25 -27.50 -4.07
CA MET A 667 -2.09 -28.36 -3.89
C MET A 667 -2.07 -29.41 -4.99
N TRP A 668 -0.91 -29.59 -5.62
CA TRP A 668 -0.61 -30.72 -6.48
C TRP A 668 0.38 -31.61 -5.72
N ILE A 669 -0.01 -32.84 -5.45
CA ILE A 669 0.74 -33.81 -4.67
C ILE A 669 0.88 -35.08 -5.51
N ASP A 670 2.05 -35.73 -5.45
CA ASP A 670 2.24 -37.00 -6.12
C ASP A 670 1.24 -38.05 -5.58
N PRO A 671 0.31 -38.54 -6.42
CA PRO A 671 -0.73 -39.49 -6.03
C PRO A 671 -0.20 -40.93 -5.94
N THR A 672 1.05 -41.19 -6.30
CA THR A 672 1.65 -42.54 -6.26
C THR A 672 2.21 -42.93 -4.90
N CYS A 673 2.16 -42.01 -3.94
CA CYS A 673 2.63 -42.21 -2.59
C CYS A 673 1.49 -42.68 -1.69
N ASP A 674 1.57 -43.94 -1.22
CA ASP A 674 0.52 -44.60 -0.41
C ASP A 674 0.50 -44.18 1.08
N GLN A 675 0.99 -42.98 1.41
CA GLN A 675 1.03 -42.45 2.78
C GLN A 675 0.10 -41.25 2.92
N PRO A 676 -0.57 -41.05 4.07
CA PRO A 676 -1.38 -39.86 4.30
C PRO A 676 -0.52 -38.60 4.31
N GLN A 677 -1.05 -37.48 3.82
CA GLN A 677 -0.38 -36.17 3.85
C GLN A 677 -0.83 -35.43 5.11
N GLU A 678 0.12 -35.07 5.97
CA GLU A 678 -0.16 -34.22 7.12
C GLU A 678 0.16 -32.76 6.81
N LEU A 679 -0.77 -31.89 7.16
CA LEU A 679 -0.68 -30.44 6.97
C LEU A 679 -0.87 -29.74 8.32
N TYR A 680 0.01 -28.80 8.62
CA TYR A 680 -0.06 -27.98 9.84
C TYR A 680 -0.15 -26.51 9.48
N LEU A 681 -1.27 -25.87 9.77
CA LEU A 681 -1.49 -24.44 9.57
C LEU A 681 -1.45 -23.70 10.91
N SER A 682 -0.66 -22.63 10.99
CA SER A 682 -0.52 -21.81 12.20
C SER A 682 -0.43 -20.32 11.88
N VAL A 683 -0.79 -19.46 12.83
CA VAL A 683 -0.65 -18.00 12.70
C VAL A 683 0.81 -17.63 12.99
N ASP A 684 1.43 -16.89 12.07
CA ASP A 684 2.75 -16.31 12.30
C ASP A 684 2.61 -14.93 12.93
N ILE A 685 2.58 -14.88 14.27
CA ILE A 685 2.42 -13.63 15.03
C ILE A 685 3.57 -12.66 14.71
N VAL A 686 4.80 -13.16 14.63
CA VAL A 686 5.97 -12.31 14.39
C VAL A 686 5.96 -11.82 12.96
N GLY A 687 5.71 -12.68 11.97
CA GLY A 687 5.55 -12.31 10.56
C GLY A 687 4.39 -11.33 10.31
N SER A 688 3.32 -11.43 11.09
CA SER A 688 2.16 -10.52 10.98
C SER A 688 2.49 -9.08 11.36
N PHE A 689 3.45 -8.85 12.27
CA PHE A 689 3.85 -7.49 12.66
C PHE A 689 4.38 -6.65 11.49
N GLY A 690 5.03 -7.28 10.50
CA GLY A 690 5.54 -6.59 9.31
C GLY A 690 4.44 -5.94 8.48
N SER A 691 3.23 -6.53 8.47
CA SER A 691 2.08 -5.99 7.73
C SER A 691 1.53 -4.67 8.29
N LEU A 692 1.90 -4.28 9.52
CA LEU A 692 1.38 -3.07 10.17
C LEU A 692 2.03 -1.78 9.66
N VAL A 693 3.32 -1.81 9.29
CA VAL A 693 4.12 -0.61 9.04
C VAL A 693 3.54 0.26 7.93
N MET A 694 3.35 -0.33 6.75
CA MET A 694 2.96 0.43 5.55
C MET A 694 1.55 1.02 5.63
N ARG A 695 0.64 0.34 6.34
CA ARG A 695 -0.77 0.74 6.46
C ARG A 695 -1.03 1.73 7.59
N TYR A 696 -0.18 1.74 8.63
CA TYR A 696 -0.35 2.58 9.82
C TYR A 696 0.81 3.57 10.06
N ARG A 697 1.65 3.85 9.06
CA ARG A 697 2.80 4.78 9.20
C ARG A 697 2.43 6.16 9.75
N THR A 698 1.27 6.71 9.39
CA THR A 698 0.76 7.99 9.90
C THR A 698 0.28 7.92 11.35
N ALA A 699 -0.08 6.74 11.86
CA ALA A 699 -0.44 6.53 13.25
C ALA A 699 0.72 6.84 14.20
N SER A 700 1.96 6.67 13.73
CA SER A 700 3.20 7.03 14.47
C SER A 700 3.32 8.54 14.76
N ALA A 701 2.57 9.38 14.05
CA ALA A 701 2.46 10.82 14.34
C ALA A 701 1.12 11.18 15.00
N ALA A 702 0.01 10.65 14.47
CA ALA A 702 -1.34 11.00 14.93
C ALA A 702 -1.65 10.55 16.36
N LEU A 703 -1.30 9.32 16.74
CA LEU A 703 -1.63 8.80 18.07
C LEU A 703 -0.75 9.41 19.17
N PRO A 704 0.57 9.58 19.00
CA PRO A 704 1.38 10.34 19.96
C PRO A 704 0.94 11.80 20.12
N LEU A 705 0.42 12.44 19.07
CA LEU A 705 -0.20 13.77 19.17
C LEU A 705 -1.45 13.73 20.07
N ALA A 706 -2.30 12.71 19.94
CA ALA A 706 -3.45 12.51 20.82
C ALA A 706 -3.01 12.33 22.29
N ILE A 707 -1.98 11.52 22.55
CA ILE A 707 -1.42 11.33 23.89
C ILE A 707 -0.88 12.65 24.45
N THR A 708 -0.14 13.42 23.63
CA THR A 708 0.39 14.73 24.01
C THR A 708 -0.73 15.72 24.38
N ALA A 709 -1.84 15.70 23.64
CA ALA A 709 -3.02 16.52 23.95
C ALA A 709 -3.72 16.08 25.26
N ILE A 710 -3.79 14.76 25.54
CA ILE A 710 -4.30 14.26 26.84
C ILE A 710 -3.39 14.69 27.99
N VAL A 711 -2.07 14.61 27.80
CA VAL A 711 -1.09 15.06 28.80
C VAL A 711 -1.26 16.56 29.08
N LEU A 712 -1.40 17.39 28.05
CA LEU A 712 -1.71 18.82 28.19
C LEU A 712 -3.02 19.05 28.94
N LEU A 713 -4.06 18.27 28.66
CA LEU A 713 -5.34 18.35 29.36
C LEU A 713 -5.18 18.08 30.86
N ILE A 714 -4.37 17.08 31.24
CA ILE A 714 -4.03 16.79 32.64
C ILE A 714 -3.22 17.94 33.27
N GLN A 715 -2.22 18.46 32.55
CA GLN A 715 -1.39 19.57 33.03
C GLN A 715 -2.22 20.84 33.29
N PHE A 716 -3.11 21.23 32.36
CA PHE A 716 -4.01 22.37 32.56
C PHE A 716 -4.98 22.16 33.72
N ASN A 717 -5.57 20.97 33.85
CA ASN A 717 -6.46 20.65 34.99
C ASN A 717 -5.75 20.82 36.35
N ILE A 718 -4.50 20.38 36.46
CA ILE A 718 -3.71 20.51 37.70
C ILE A 718 -3.23 21.96 37.88
N TYR A 719 -2.85 22.63 36.79
CA TYR A 719 -2.41 24.03 36.84
C TYR A 719 -3.53 24.98 37.30
N ASP A 720 -4.75 24.80 36.79
CA ASP A 720 -5.90 25.63 37.17
C ASP A 720 -6.28 25.45 38.64
N SER A 721 -6.14 24.24 39.18
CA SER A 721 -6.52 23.90 40.56
C SER A 721 -5.42 24.14 41.60
N GLU A 722 -4.20 23.65 41.35
CA GLU A 722 -3.08 23.72 42.30
C GLU A 722 -2.10 24.85 41.98
N GLY A 723 -2.12 25.42 40.77
CA GLY A 723 -1.19 26.45 40.35
C GLY A 723 0.20 25.99 39.95
N ILE A 724 0.39 24.68 39.89
CA ILE A 724 1.65 24.03 39.55
C ILE A 724 1.47 23.42 38.18
N PHE A 725 2.25 23.89 37.21
CA PHE A 725 2.30 23.27 35.90
C PHE A 725 3.34 22.16 35.97
N ILE A 726 2.87 20.94 36.23
CA ILE A 726 3.72 19.77 36.41
C ILE A 726 4.51 19.46 35.12
N ASN A 727 5.67 18.82 35.25
CA ASN A 727 6.45 18.42 34.09
C ASN A 727 5.70 17.39 33.23
N PHE A 728 6.06 17.30 31.95
CA PHE A 728 5.37 16.45 30.97
C PHE A 728 5.46 14.96 31.36
N GLY A 729 6.61 14.50 31.86
CA GLY A 729 6.81 13.12 32.30
C GLY A 729 5.87 12.70 33.44
N SER A 730 5.75 13.52 34.48
CA SER A 730 4.86 13.27 35.62
C SER A 730 3.38 13.28 35.21
N ALA A 731 2.98 14.14 34.28
CA ALA A 731 1.63 14.13 33.73
C ALA A 731 1.36 12.86 32.90
N LEU A 732 2.36 12.38 32.17
CA LEU A 732 2.30 11.14 31.41
C LEU A 732 2.24 9.90 32.33
N GLU A 733 2.97 9.89 33.44
CA GLU A 733 2.85 8.84 34.48
C GLU A 733 1.43 8.77 35.06
N ILE A 734 0.81 9.92 35.34
CA ILE A 734 -0.59 9.99 35.80
C ILE A 734 -1.54 9.40 34.73
N PHE A 735 -1.30 9.74 33.46
CA PHE A 735 -2.08 9.18 32.35
C PHE A 735 -1.90 7.67 32.22
N ILE A 736 -0.67 7.16 32.27
CA ILE A 736 -0.39 5.72 32.16
C ILE A 736 -1.07 4.93 33.29
N GLY A 737 -1.03 5.45 34.51
CA GLY A 737 -1.63 4.77 35.67
C GLY A 737 -3.17 4.79 35.72
N ARG A 738 -3.85 5.72 35.03
CA ARG A 738 -5.32 5.88 35.13
C ARG A 738 -6.05 6.00 33.80
N GLY A 739 -5.48 6.75 32.85
CA GLY A 739 -6.07 7.02 31.55
C GLY A 739 -5.82 5.93 30.51
N LEU A 740 -4.61 5.35 30.46
CA LEU A 740 -4.26 4.34 29.46
C LEU A 740 -5.18 3.10 29.52
N PRO A 741 -5.51 2.50 30.69
CA PRO A 741 -6.43 1.37 30.76
C PRO A 741 -7.84 1.69 30.23
N ILE A 742 -8.34 2.90 30.48
CA ILE A 742 -9.64 3.37 29.98
C ILE A 742 -9.58 3.51 28.47
N LEU A 743 -8.50 4.11 27.94
CA LEU A 743 -8.32 4.29 26.51
C LEU A 743 -8.20 2.95 25.77
N MET A 744 -7.49 1.98 26.35
CA MET A 744 -7.44 0.61 25.85
C MET A 744 -8.84 0.00 25.75
N LEU A 745 -9.62 0.02 26.83
CA LEU A 745 -10.98 -0.51 26.86
C LEU A 745 -11.88 0.15 25.81
N VAL A 746 -11.88 1.49 25.76
CA VAL A 746 -12.67 2.26 24.79
C VAL A 746 -12.28 1.93 23.36
N SER A 747 -10.98 1.80 23.07
CA SER A 747 -10.50 1.47 21.73
C SER A 747 -10.92 0.07 21.27
N THR A 748 -10.89 -0.92 22.17
CA THR A 748 -11.35 -2.29 21.89
C THR A 748 -12.85 -2.31 21.60
N ILE A 749 -13.65 -1.68 22.47
CA ILE A 749 -15.11 -1.58 22.29
C ILE A 749 -15.45 -0.85 20.99
N PHE A 750 -14.73 0.22 20.67
CA PHE A 750 -14.97 1.01 19.45
C PHE A 750 -14.72 0.19 18.17
N ILE A 751 -13.63 -0.60 18.10
CA ILE A 751 -13.38 -1.49 16.96
C ILE A 751 -14.48 -2.54 16.83
N ILE A 752 -14.89 -3.15 17.95
CA ILE A 752 -15.97 -4.15 17.94
C ILE A 752 -17.26 -3.53 17.41
N ILE A 753 -17.67 -2.36 17.92
CA ILE A 753 -18.86 -1.65 17.42
C ILE A 753 -18.73 -1.35 15.93
N LEU A 754 -17.58 -0.83 15.49
CA LEU A 754 -17.36 -0.50 14.08
C LEU A 754 -17.45 -1.74 13.18
N SER A 755 -16.93 -2.89 13.62
CA SER A 755 -17.04 -4.14 12.88
C SER A 755 -18.50 -4.61 12.68
N TYR A 756 -19.36 -4.41 13.67
CA TYR A 756 -20.81 -4.69 13.54
C TYR A 756 -21.54 -3.67 12.66
N LEU A 757 -21.08 -2.41 12.63
CA LEU A 757 -21.64 -1.36 11.75
C LEU A 757 -21.18 -1.49 10.29
N MET A 758 -20.18 -2.33 10.01
CA MET A 758 -19.64 -2.62 8.68
C MET A 758 -19.95 -4.06 8.21
N PRO A 759 -21.22 -4.50 8.14
CA PRO A 759 -21.51 -5.85 7.68
C PRO A 759 -21.07 -6.02 6.21
N ALA A 760 -20.11 -6.92 6.00
CA ALA A 760 -19.54 -7.26 4.69
C ALA A 760 -20.58 -7.83 3.69
N SER A 761 -21.78 -8.19 4.16
CA SER A 761 -22.80 -8.93 3.42
C SER A 761 -23.82 -8.08 2.66
N THR A 762 -23.68 -6.74 2.59
CA THR A 762 -24.74 -5.85 2.01
C THR A 762 -24.22 -4.76 1.05
N LEU A 763 -23.19 -5.06 0.26
CA LEU A 763 -22.70 -4.16 -0.79
C LEU A 763 -22.96 -4.75 -2.20
N PRO A 764 -24.17 -4.63 -2.76
CA PRO A 764 -24.38 -4.95 -4.17
C PRO A 764 -23.68 -3.87 -5.01
N PHE A 765 -22.55 -4.20 -5.64
CA PHE A 765 -22.11 -3.43 -6.81
C PHE A 765 -22.77 -4.03 -8.04
N LEU A 766 -23.28 -3.12 -8.88
CA LEU A 766 -24.09 -3.38 -10.06
C LEU A 766 -23.27 -4.15 -11.10
N GLU A 767 -23.47 -5.47 -11.18
CA GLU A 767 -23.19 -6.19 -12.42
C GLU A 767 -24.35 -5.95 -13.39
N PRO A 768 -24.10 -5.44 -14.62
CA PRO A 768 -25.17 -5.19 -15.59
C PRO A 768 -25.80 -6.46 -16.19
N GLU A 769 -25.33 -7.66 -15.79
CA GLU A 769 -25.58 -8.89 -16.54
C GLU A 769 -26.74 -9.75 -15.99
N ASP A 770 -27.21 -9.48 -14.77
CA ASP A 770 -28.38 -10.19 -14.23
C ASP A 770 -29.69 -9.47 -14.57
N GLN A 771 -30.34 -10.01 -15.59
CA GLN A 771 -31.68 -9.68 -16.03
C GLN A 771 -32.72 -9.72 -14.89
N PHE A 772 -33.56 -8.68 -14.82
CA PHE A 772 -34.87 -8.64 -14.15
C PHE A 772 -34.94 -8.88 -12.63
N SER A 773 -34.63 -7.85 -11.83
CA SER A 773 -35.56 -7.40 -10.78
C SER A 773 -35.24 -5.98 -10.29
N VAL A 774 -36.24 -5.12 -10.42
CA VAL A 774 -36.21 -3.68 -10.24
C VAL A 774 -36.60 -3.30 -8.81
N SER A 775 -35.91 -2.29 -8.25
CA SER A 775 -36.31 -1.30 -7.21
C SER A 775 -35.49 -1.24 -5.91
N GLY A 776 -34.43 -0.41 -5.89
CA GLY A 776 -33.78 0.04 -4.65
C GLY A 776 -32.54 0.94 -4.85
N PRO A 777 -32.19 1.87 -3.93
CA PRO A 777 -31.09 2.83 -4.09
C PRO A 777 -29.72 2.20 -3.80
N SER A 778 -29.07 1.63 -4.82
CA SER A 778 -27.87 0.78 -4.73
C SER A 778 -26.53 1.48 -4.41
N THR A 779 -26.43 2.82 -4.46
CA THR A 779 -25.15 3.55 -4.22
C THR A 779 -24.94 4.01 -2.77
N ILE A 780 -26.00 4.12 -1.97
CA ILE A 780 -25.95 4.57 -0.56
C ILE A 780 -25.13 3.64 0.36
N PRO A 781 -25.15 2.29 0.20
CA PRO A 781 -24.39 1.37 1.05
C PRO A 781 -22.86 1.52 0.89
N VAL A 782 -22.36 1.72 -0.33
CA VAL A 782 -20.91 1.83 -0.65
C VAL A 782 -20.30 3.05 0.04
N TYR A 783 -20.92 4.21 -0.10
CA TYR A 783 -20.45 5.43 0.54
C TYR A 783 -20.54 5.37 2.08
N ARG A 784 -21.51 4.63 2.63
CA ARG A 784 -21.62 4.40 4.07
C ARG A 784 -20.50 3.49 4.60
N TYR A 785 -20.20 2.39 3.91
CA TYR A 785 -19.09 1.51 4.27
C TYR A 785 -17.75 2.27 4.25
N ILE A 786 -17.47 3.00 3.17
CA ILE A 786 -16.25 3.81 3.04
C ILE A 786 -16.13 4.79 4.22
N ARG A 787 -17.22 5.44 4.62
CA ARG A 787 -17.21 6.39 5.74
C ARG A 787 -16.77 5.74 7.06
N TYR A 788 -17.26 4.54 7.37
CA TYR A 788 -16.90 3.82 8.59
C TYR A 788 -15.50 3.21 8.50
N ASN A 789 -15.13 2.68 7.34
CA ASN A 789 -13.80 2.13 7.08
C ASN A 789 -12.70 3.21 7.14
N ASN A 790 -13.06 4.48 6.98
CA ASN A 790 -12.16 5.62 7.12
C ASN A 790 -12.00 6.12 8.58
N MET A 791 -12.57 5.43 9.58
CA MET A 791 -12.47 5.79 11.00
C MET A 791 -11.47 4.91 11.77
N PHE A 792 -10.75 5.53 12.71
CA PHE A 792 -9.76 4.93 13.60
C PHE A 792 -8.73 4.08 12.84
N LEU A 793 -8.77 2.74 13.00
CA LEU A 793 -7.86 1.81 12.34
C LEU A 793 -8.41 1.23 11.03
N GLY A 794 -9.66 1.55 10.64
CA GLY A 794 -10.26 1.04 9.41
C GLY A 794 -10.43 -0.49 9.35
N LEU A 795 -10.59 -1.13 10.51
CA LEU A 795 -10.71 -2.58 10.64
C LEU A 795 -12.18 -3.02 10.59
N ALA A 796 -12.49 -3.97 9.71
CA ALA A 796 -13.81 -4.61 9.63
C ALA A 796 -13.91 -5.91 10.45
N ASP A 797 -12.79 -6.43 10.93
CA ASP A 797 -12.72 -7.71 11.64
C ASP A 797 -12.67 -7.50 13.17
N PRO A 798 -13.64 -8.02 13.95
CA PRO A 798 -13.65 -7.91 15.41
C PRO A 798 -12.47 -8.62 16.09
N HIS A 799 -11.90 -9.65 15.46
CA HIS A 799 -10.75 -10.40 16.00
C HIS A 799 -9.48 -9.55 16.11
N MET A 800 -9.41 -8.43 15.37
CA MET A 800 -8.29 -7.48 15.40
C MET A 800 -8.44 -6.35 16.43
N SER A 801 -9.42 -6.43 17.33
CA SER A 801 -9.69 -5.40 18.34
C SER A 801 -8.54 -5.13 19.31
N PHE A 802 -7.58 -6.07 19.46
CA PHE A 802 -6.38 -5.90 20.27
C PHE A 802 -5.38 -4.86 19.70
N LEU A 803 -5.48 -4.52 18.41
CA LEU A 803 -4.58 -3.56 17.77
C LEU A 803 -4.74 -2.14 18.36
N GLY A 804 -5.94 -1.74 18.76
CA GLY A 804 -6.19 -0.45 19.40
C GLY A 804 -5.35 -0.26 20.67
N PRO A 805 -5.49 -1.15 21.68
CA PRO A 805 -4.64 -1.14 22.88
C PRO A 805 -3.13 -1.18 22.58
N LEU A 806 -2.72 -1.99 21.60
CA LEU A 806 -1.32 -2.10 21.19
C LEU A 806 -0.77 -0.75 20.69
N PHE A 807 -1.47 -0.11 19.75
CA PHE A 807 -1.05 1.16 19.18
C PHE A 807 -0.99 2.29 20.22
N PHE A 808 -1.96 2.36 21.15
CA PHE A 808 -1.90 3.37 22.21
C PHE A 808 -0.76 3.12 23.20
N THR A 809 -0.41 1.86 23.46
CA THR A 809 0.75 1.53 24.30
C THR A 809 2.04 1.98 23.62
N ILE A 810 2.21 1.65 22.34
CA ILE A 810 3.35 2.08 21.52
C ILE A 810 3.43 3.61 21.50
N ALA A 811 2.31 4.30 21.26
CA ALA A 811 2.27 5.76 21.24
C ALA A 811 2.69 6.39 22.57
N CYS A 812 2.32 5.79 23.71
CA CYS A 812 2.80 6.21 25.03
C CYS A 812 4.31 6.02 25.16
N GLY A 813 4.82 4.83 24.81
CA GLY A 813 6.26 4.54 24.81
C GLY A 813 7.06 5.52 23.94
N MET A 814 6.55 5.85 22.76
CA MET A 814 7.13 6.86 21.87
C MET A 814 7.13 8.25 22.50
N CYS A 815 6.02 8.68 23.11
CA CYS A 815 5.96 9.97 23.81
C CYS A 815 6.98 10.06 24.95
N ILE A 816 7.14 8.99 25.73
CA ILE A 816 8.12 8.91 26.82
C ILE A 816 9.54 9.02 26.26
N ALA A 817 9.88 8.19 25.26
CA ALA A 817 11.20 8.17 24.65
C ALA A 817 11.57 9.53 24.05
N VAL A 818 10.69 10.12 23.23
CA VAL A 818 10.91 11.43 22.61
C VAL A 818 11.04 12.51 23.68
N TYR A 819 10.21 12.52 24.72
CA TYR A 819 10.31 13.49 25.80
C TYR A 819 11.68 13.47 26.51
N TYR A 820 12.16 12.28 26.89
CA TYR A 820 13.46 12.16 27.56
C TYR A 820 14.63 12.49 26.62
N ILE A 821 14.57 12.07 25.34
CA ILE A 821 15.59 12.43 24.34
C ILE A 821 15.63 13.95 24.16
N VAL A 822 14.48 14.59 23.93
CA VAL A 822 14.39 16.05 23.73
C VAL A 822 14.90 16.78 24.97
N THR A 823 14.49 16.37 26.17
CA THR A 823 14.92 17.00 27.41
C THR A 823 16.43 16.82 27.63
N ALA A 824 16.99 15.64 27.35
CA ALA A 824 18.42 15.38 27.43
C ALA A 824 19.23 16.23 26.44
N VAL A 825 18.76 16.35 25.19
CA VAL A 825 19.37 17.21 24.16
C VAL A 825 19.32 18.67 24.59
N LEU A 826 18.16 19.17 25.04
CA LEU A 826 18.01 20.55 25.49
C LEU A 826 18.92 20.87 26.69
N LEU A 827 19.04 19.94 27.66
CA LEU A 827 19.94 20.08 28.81
C LEU A 827 21.41 20.07 28.38
N CYS A 828 21.80 19.16 27.48
CA CYS A 828 23.16 19.08 26.95
C CYS A 828 23.55 20.39 26.26
N VAL A 829 22.69 20.89 25.36
CA VAL A 829 22.92 22.15 24.65
C VAL A 829 22.93 23.35 25.60
N ALA A 830 22.04 23.39 26.61
CA ALA A 830 22.03 24.44 27.62
C ALA A 830 23.34 24.48 28.42
N ASN A 831 23.83 23.32 28.87
CA ASN A 831 25.08 23.21 29.61
C ASN A 831 26.30 23.60 28.75
N ILE A 832 26.33 23.20 27.48
CA ILE A 832 27.38 23.62 26.53
C ILE A 832 27.35 25.14 26.34
N ALA A 833 26.16 25.73 26.18
CA ALA A 833 26.01 27.17 26.01
C ALA A 833 26.38 27.96 27.28
N ASP A 834 26.11 27.43 28.47
CA ASP A 834 26.58 27.98 29.75
C ASP A 834 28.11 27.88 29.86
N TRP A 835 28.71 26.75 29.47
CA TRP A 835 30.16 26.58 29.45
C TRP A 835 30.87 27.58 28.51
N PHE A 836 30.36 27.78 27.30
CA PHE A 836 30.88 28.81 26.39
C PHE A 836 30.73 30.22 26.97
N HIS A 837 29.60 30.52 27.61
CA HIS A 837 29.39 31.82 28.26
C HIS A 837 30.34 32.03 29.44
N ASP A 838 30.62 31.00 30.23
CA ASP A 838 31.60 31.05 31.32
C ASP A 838 33.05 31.17 30.80
N LEU A 839 33.37 30.57 29.66
CA LEU A 839 34.65 30.79 28.96
C LEU A 839 34.80 32.25 28.48
N ASP A 840 33.76 32.84 27.90
CA ASP A 840 33.78 34.25 27.49
C ASP A 840 33.84 35.20 28.71
N LEU A 841 33.16 34.85 29.80
CA LEU A 841 33.24 35.60 31.06
C LEU A 841 34.62 35.48 31.71
N THR A 842 35.29 34.33 31.66
CA THR A 842 36.66 34.16 32.20
C THR A 842 37.68 34.91 31.34
N ARG A 843 37.53 34.90 30.01
CA ARG A 843 38.35 35.67 29.06
C ARG A 843 38.16 37.19 29.24
N SER A 844 36.94 37.65 29.50
CA SER A 844 36.64 39.06 29.77
C SER A 844 36.97 39.51 31.20
N ARG A 845 36.88 38.63 32.21
CA ARG A 845 37.35 38.89 33.59
C ARG A 845 38.87 39.07 33.65
N HIS A 846 39.65 38.41 32.80
CA HIS A 846 41.09 38.67 32.67
C HIS A 846 41.36 40.10 32.16
N ARG A 847 40.60 40.56 31.15
CA ARG A 847 40.67 41.95 30.65
C ARG A 847 40.19 42.99 31.66
N ARG A 848 39.13 42.70 32.43
CA ARG A 848 38.59 43.61 33.47
C ARG A 848 39.41 43.63 34.75
N ARG A 849 40.12 42.56 35.13
CA ARG A 849 41.05 42.58 36.28
C ARG A 849 42.24 43.51 36.03
N LEU A 850 42.75 43.58 34.80
CA LEU A 850 43.76 44.58 34.42
C LEU A 850 43.23 46.01 34.50
N LEU A 851 42.02 46.28 34.00
CA LEU A 851 41.40 47.62 34.04
C LEU A 851 40.95 48.03 35.46
N ASN A 852 40.46 47.10 36.28
CA ASN A 852 40.10 47.37 37.68
C ASN A 852 41.32 47.55 38.57
N TYR A 853 42.48 46.91 38.30
CA TYR A 853 43.71 47.23 39.02
C TYR A 853 44.17 48.67 38.73
N ILE A 854 44.02 49.12 37.48
CA ILE A 854 44.35 50.49 37.05
C ILE A 854 43.35 51.50 37.64
N TRP A 855 42.05 51.17 37.63
CA TRP A 855 41.00 52.05 38.15
C TRP A 855 40.98 52.12 39.69
N VAL A 856 41.19 51.00 40.40
CA VAL A 856 41.29 50.97 41.87
C VAL A 856 42.58 51.62 42.36
N ALA A 857 43.68 51.58 41.60
CA ALA A 857 44.87 52.38 41.90
C ALA A 857 44.62 53.90 41.78
N GLN A 858 43.79 54.34 40.82
CA GLN A 858 43.39 55.76 40.67
C GLN A 858 42.31 56.21 41.66
N MET A 859 41.40 55.33 42.07
CA MET A 859 40.27 55.69 42.96
C MET A 859 40.64 55.69 44.45
N ARG A 860 41.70 54.96 44.85
CA ARG A 860 42.18 54.90 46.24
C ARG A 860 42.78 56.23 46.73
N GLU A 861 42.96 57.19 45.85
CA GLU A 861 43.48 58.52 46.16
C GLU A 861 42.40 59.56 46.50
N ARG A 862 41.09 59.29 46.31
CA ARG A 862 40.10 60.39 46.28
C ARG A 862 38.96 60.44 47.29
N LEU A 863 38.51 59.38 47.96
CA LEU A 863 37.28 59.52 48.78
C LEU A 863 37.26 58.64 50.04
N HIS A 864 37.46 59.28 51.19
CA HIS A 864 36.85 58.88 52.46
C HIS A 864 35.36 59.27 52.43
N VAL A 865 34.44 58.37 52.83
CA VAL A 865 33.20 58.69 53.59
C VAL A 865 32.36 57.42 53.88
N ASN A 866 31.60 57.54 54.97
CA ASN A 866 30.96 56.59 55.89
C ASN A 866 29.75 55.75 55.40
N ASN A 867 29.44 54.73 56.22
CA ASN A 867 28.88 53.43 55.84
C ASN A 867 27.37 53.16 56.17
N ASN A 868 26.54 54.16 56.49
CA ASN A 868 25.25 53.88 57.16
C ASN A 868 23.94 54.14 56.38
N ARG A 869 23.94 54.12 55.03
CA ARG A 869 22.69 54.22 54.23
C ARG A 869 22.42 53.09 53.23
N VAL A 870 23.13 51.96 53.34
CA VAL A 870 23.05 50.86 52.35
C VAL A 870 21.95 49.84 52.66
N ALA A 871 21.46 49.75 53.90
CA ALA A 871 20.56 48.67 54.32
C ALA A 871 19.10 48.80 53.81
N ALA A 872 18.59 50.01 53.54
CA ALA A 872 17.21 50.19 53.07
C ALA A 872 17.07 50.12 51.53
N GLY A 873 18.14 50.38 50.79
CA GLY A 873 18.17 50.28 49.32
C GLY A 873 18.32 48.85 48.79
N ALA A 874 18.74 47.91 49.64
CA ALA A 874 18.96 46.52 49.24
C ALA A 874 17.63 45.84 48.82
N ASN A 875 16.55 46.01 49.58
CA ASN A 875 15.28 45.32 49.32
C ASN A 875 14.55 45.81 48.04
N ALA A 876 14.77 47.04 47.58
CA ALA A 876 14.23 47.54 46.31
C ALA A 876 15.05 47.07 45.09
N ILE A 877 16.34 46.76 45.27
CA ILE A 877 17.21 46.17 44.24
C ILE A 877 16.94 44.66 44.09
N PHE A 878 16.43 43.99 45.13
CA PHE A 878 16.15 42.54 45.14
C PHE A 878 14.99 42.10 44.22
N ILE A 879 13.98 42.95 43.96
CA ILE A 879 12.91 42.65 42.99
C ILE A 879 13.37 42.93 41.54
N GLY A 880 14.30 43.87 41.35
CA GLY A 880 14.89 44.19 40.06
C GLY A 880 15.87 43.14 39.52
N GLY A 881 16.43 42.27 40.38
CA GLY A 881 17.38 41.22 39.98
C GLY A 881 16.77 40.13 39.10
N TYR A 882 15.52 39.72 39.37
CA TYR A 882 14.83 38.69 38.59
C TYR A 882 14.43 39.21 37.19
N SER A 883 13.92 40.43 37.11
CA SER A 883 13.53 41.08 35.86
C SER A 883 14.73 41.42 34.97
N THR A 884 15.88 41.78 35.56
CA THR A 884 17.12 42.07 34.81
C THR A 884 17.82 40.82 34.28
N LEU A 885 17.85 39.71 35.04
CA LEU A 885 18.45 38.45 34.55
C LEU A 885 17.58 37.75 33.51
N THR A 886 16.25 37.71 33.70
CA THR A 886 15.32 37.23 32.68
C THR A 886 15.37 38.10 31.43
N ALA A 887 15.43 39.43 31.58
CA ALA A 887 15.71 40.32 30.46
C ALA A 887 17.05 39.97 29.80
N PHE A 888 18.15 39.76 30.52
CA PHE A 888 19.46 39.43 29.93
C PHE A 888 19.44 38.17 29.05
N TYR A 889 18.88 37.05 29.52
CA TYR A 889 18.83 35.80 28.75
C TYR A 889 17.82 35.85 27.57
N PHE A 890 16.73 36.60 27.71
CA PHE A 890 15.69 36.72 26.68
C PHE A 890 15.85 37.96 25.75
N SER A 891 16.82 38.86 25.96
CA SER A 891 16.97 40.17 25.26
C SER A 891 17.97 40.25 24.09
N VAL A 892 18.17 39.17 23.30
CA VAL A 892 19.11 39.20 22.16
C VAL A 892 18.72 40.22 21.05
N LEU A 893 17.44 40.62 20.94
CA LEU A 893 16.96 41.71 20.07
C LEU A 893 15.96 42.60 20.84
N SER A 894 15.93 43.90 20.54
CA SER A 894 14.88 44.80 21.07
C SER A 894 13.49 44.35 20.58
N GLY A 895 12.45 44.56 21.39
CA GLY A 895 11.08 44.14 21.07
C GLY A 895 10.61 44.60 19.69
N SER A 896 10.98 45.82 19.29
CA SER A 896 10.67 46.38 17.97
C SER A 896 11.34 45.62 16.82
N ARG A 897 12.58 45.15 16.99
CA ARG A 897 13.25 44.34 15.96
C ARG A 897 12.64 42.95 15.81
N ARG A 898 12.16 42.35 16.91
CA ARG A 898 11.44 41.07 16.89
C ARG A 898 10.11 41.17 16.16
N LEU A 899 9.30 42.18 16.50
CA LEU A 899 8.03 42.44 15.82
C LEU A 899 8.24 42.68 14.33
N LEU A 900 9.29 43.43 13.97
CA LEU A 900 9.67 43.64 12.57
C LEU A 900 10.05 42.32 11.88
N THR A 901 10.88 41.46 12.49
CA THR A 901 11.25 40.17 11.88
C THR A 901 10.05 39.23 11.73
N THR A 902 9.14 39.20 12.71
CA THR A 902 7.90 38.43 12.64
C THR A 902 7.00 38.96 11.53
N PHE A 903 6.86 40.28 11.42
CA PHE A 903 6.08 40.92 10.36
C PHE A 903 6.66 40.62 8.97
N ILE A 904 7.99 40.69 8.81
CA ILE A 904 8.66 40.31 7.56
C ILE A 904 8.41 38.84 7.22
N LEU A 905 8.51 37.92 8.19
CA LEU A 905 8.23 36.50 7.97
C LEU A 905 6.78 36.28 7.53
N LEU A 906 5.81 36.90 8.20
CA LEU A 906 4.39 36.77 7.88
C LEU A 906 4.05 37.37 6.49
N ILE A 907 4.63 38.51 6.12
CA ILE A 907 4.51 39.06 4.76
C ILE A 907 5.15 38.11 3.74
N SER A 908 6.32 37.55 4.07
CA SER A 908 6.99 36.59 3.20
C SER A 908 6.12 35.36 2.96
N VAL A 909 5.37 34.91 3.97
CA VAL A 909 4.42 33.80 3.83
C VAL A 909 3.25 34.14 2.90
N LEU A 910 2.75 35.37 3.00
CA LEU A 910 1.67 35.85 2.13
C LEU A 910 2.15 36.04 0.67
N ALA A 911 3.41 36.38 0.47
CA ALA A 911 3.95 36.72 -0.85
C ALA A 911 4.59 35.54 -1.59
N TYR A 912 5.35 34.68 -0.92
CA TYR A 912 6.24 33.73 -1.61
C TYR A 912 6.52 32.41 -0.86
N VAL A 913 6.60 32.45 0.46
CA VAL A 913 7.10 31.35 1.29
C VAL A 913 5.94 30.50 1.82
N PRO A 914 5.96 29.16 1.72
CA PRO A 914 4.88 28.33 2.27
C PRO A 914 4.85 28.42 3.79
N TYR A 915 3.66 28.33 4.38
CA TYR A 915 3.51 28.40 5.84
C TYR A 915 4.30 27.30 6.58
N GLN A 916 4.56 26.16 5.93
CA GLN A 916 5.37 25.06 6.44
C GLN A 916 6.80 25.49 6.74
N PHE A 917 7.39 26.37 5.93
CA PHE A 917 8.71 26.95 6.22
C PHE A 917 8.66 27.79 7.50
N ALA A 918 7.65 28.64 7.64
CA ALA A 918 7.49 29.49 8.80
C ALA A 918 7.20 28.66 10.07
N PHE A 919 6.53 27.51 9.95
CA PHE A 919 6.41 26.52 11.03
C PHE A 919 7.76 25.97 11.46
N VAL A 920 8.62 25.55 10.53
CA VAL A 920 9.97 25.03 10.83
C VAL A 920 10.84 26.12 11.47
N VAL A 921 10.77 27.37 10.99
CA VAL A 921 11.44 28.51 11.63
C VAL A 921 10.91 28.72 13.05
N GLY A 922 9.60 28.73 13.24
CA GLY A 922 8.97 28.85 14.56
C GLY A 922 9.37 27.71 15.51
N PHE A 923 9.48 26.48 15.01
CA PHE A 923 9.96 25.31 15.74
C PHE A 923 11.40 25.48 16.23
N ILE A 924 12.32 25.91 15.35
CA ILE A 924 13.73 26.18 15.70
C ILE A 924 13.83 27.31 16.74
N VAL A 925 13.05 28.38 16.57
CA VAL A 925 12.98 29.49 17.53
C VAL A 925 12.45 29.03 18.89
N HIS A 926 11.47 28.13 18.90
CA HIS A 926 10.91 27.57 20.13
C HIS A 926 11.90 26.65 20.85
N ILE A 927 12.69 25.84 20.13
CA ILE A 927 13.82 25.08 20.72
C ILE A 927 14.77 26.01 21.48
N ASN A 928 15.16 27.13 20.86
CA ASN A 928 16.03 28.13 21.50
C ASN A 928 15.36 28.77 22.73
N THR A 929 14.03 28.95 22.68
CA THR A 929 13.24 29.45 23.82
C THR A 929 13.29 28.48 24.99
N CYS A 930 13.14 27.18 24.74
CA CYS A 930 13.31 26.14 25.76
C CYS A 930 14.73 26.10 26.34
N ILE A 931 15.77 26.19 25.51
CA ILE A 931 17.18 26.23 25.96
C ILE A 931 17.40 27.43 26.90
N LYS A 932 16.95 28.63 26.52
CA LYS A 932 17.08 29.84 27.36
C LYS A 932 16.35 29.69 28.68
N ALA A 933 15.14 29.13 28.66
CA ALA A 933 14.36 28.88 29.87
C ALA A 933 15.11 27.95 30.85
N LEU A 934 15.73 26.88 30.35
CA LEU A 934 16.56 25.97 31.17
C LEU A 934 17.80 26.66 31.75
N ARG A 935 18.52 27.47 30.97
CA ARG A 935 19.69 28.23 31.45
C ARG A 935 19.34 29.21 32.56
N VAL A 936 18.20 29.88 32.45
CA VAL A 936 17.66 30.78 33.48
C VAL A 936 17.38 30.02 34.78
N GLN A 937 16.81 28.81 34.69
CA GLN A 937 16.57 27.96 35.87
C GLN A 937 17.88 27.50 36.54
N ASN A 938 18.87 27.09 35.76
CA ASN A 938 20.19 26.71 36.29
C ASN A 938 20.84 27.86 37.06
N SER A 939 20.68 29.10 36.55
CA SER A 939 21.22 30.31 37.16
C SER A 939 20.48 30.78 38.43
N LEU A 940 19.18 30.49 38.55
CA LEU A 940 18.29 31.03 39.61
C LEU A 940 17.86 29.99 40.67
N ARG A 941 18.67 28.95 40.89
CA ARG A 941 18.38 27.76 41.71
C ARG A 941 17.84 28.01 43.14
N SER A 942 17.89 29.23 43.70
CA SER A 942 17.53 29.49 45.11
C SER A 942 16.44 30.53 45.43
N GLN A 943 15.85 31.28 44.47
CA GLN A 943 14.94 32.41 44.84
C GLN A 943 13.55 32.50 44.16
N ASN A 944 13.30 31.88 42.99
CA ASN A 944 11.97 31.89 42.32
C ASN A 944 11.69 30.59 41.53
N GLY A 945 11.96 29.44 42.16
CA GLY A 945 11.97 28.14 41.49
C GLY A 945 10.63 27.70 40.87
N GLN A 946 9.49 28.06 41.49
CA GLN A 946 8.18 27.57 41.07
C GLN A 946 7.67 28.21 39.78
N PHE A 947 7.80 29.54 39.63
CA PHE A 947 7.39 30.23 38.39
C PHE A 947 8.26 29.82 37.20
N SER A 948 9.59 29.75 37.41
CA SER A 948 10.53 29.31 36.37
C SER A 948 10.26 27.85 35.94
N SER A 949 9.97 26.96 36.89
CA SER A 949 9.63 25.56 36.61
C SER A 949 8.33 25.43 35.82
N ASN A 950 7.28 26.17 36.22
CA ASN A 950 6.00 26.17 35.52
C ASN A 950 6.13 26.56 34.04
N PHE A 951 6.88 27.63 33.76
CA PHE A 951 7.09 28.10 32.38
C PHE A 951 7.88 27.10 31.55
N ILE A 952 8.94 26.50 32.09
CA ILE A 952 9.75 25.50 31.38
C ILE A 952 8.92 24.27 31.03
N ASN A 953 8.15 23.77 32.00
CA ASN A 953 7.29 22.61 31.78
C ASN A 953 6.24 22.90 30.71
N PHE A 954 5.64 24.10 30.70
CA PHE A 954 4.72 24.54 29.66
C PHE A 954 5.39 24.64 28.29
N ALA A 955 6.56 25.30 28.20
CA ALA A 955 7.29 25.46 26.96
C ALA A 955 7.70 24.10 26.34
N ILE A 956 8.14 23.15 27.17
CA ILE A 956 8.46 21.78 26.74
C ILE A 956 7.20 21.05 26.26
N SER A 957 6.06 21.17 26.95
CA SER A 957 4.81 20.55 26.48
C SER A 957 4.33 21.08 25.13
N ILE A 958 4.48 22.39 24.87
CA ILE A 958 4.19 22.97 23.55
C ILE A 958 5.21 22.49 22.51
N LEU A 959 6.50 22.35 22.88
CA LEU A 959 7.51 21.78 21.99
C LEU A 959 7.16 20.34 21.59
N MET A 960 6.72 19.50 22.55
CA MET A 960 6.26 18.13 22.27
C MET A 960 5.09 18.11 21.30
N LEU A 961 4.14 19.05 21.44
CA LEU A 961 3.02 19.20 20.50
C LEU A 961 3.50 19.54 19.08
N MET A 962 4.47 20.46 18.96
CA MET A 962 5.07 20.83 17.67
C MET A 962 5.86 19.68 17.02
N ILE A 963 6.56 18.87 17.81
CA ILE A 963 7.34 17.72 17.32
C ILE A 963 6.45 16.72 16.58
N TRP A 964 5.26 16.41 17.11
CA TRP A 964 4.36 15.44 16.47
C TRP A 964 3.64 15.98 15.22
N VAL A 965 3.58 17.31 15.06
CA VAL A 965 3.04 17.97 13.86
C VAL A 965 4.12 18.21 12.80
N LEU A 966 5.40 18.16 13.17
CA LEU A 966 6.53 18.39 12.27
C LEU A 966 6.57 17.41 11.07
N PRO A 967 6.35 16.09 11.21
CA PRO A 967 6.33 15.15 10.08
C PRO A 967 5.29 15.46 9.00
N ILE A 968 4.23 16.20 9.34
CA ILE A 968 3.18 16.61 8.40
C ILE A 968 3.66 17.80 7.54
N ASN A 969 4.50 18.68 8.10
CA ASN A 969 4.93 19.92 7.44
C ASN A 969 6.20 19.74 6.59
N ILE A 970 7.11 18.85 6.98
CA ILE A 970 8.39 18.62 6.28
C ILE A 970 8.21 18.22 4.80
N PRO A 971 7.35 17.24 4.44
CA PRO A 971 7.27 16.77 3.06
C PRO A 971 6.88 17.86 2.06
N VAL A 972 5.89 18.70 2.39
CA VAL A 972 5.47 19.82 1.52
C VAL A 972 6.58 20.86 1.39
N LEU A 973 7.34 21.11 2.45
CA LEU A 973 8.49 22.02 2.41
C LEU A 973 9.58 21.50 1.46
N ILE A 974 9.85 20.20 1.45
CA ILE A 974 10.81 19.58 0.52
C ILE A 974 10.37 19.82 -0.94
N VAL A 975 9.08 19.65 -1.25
CA VAL A 975 8.54 19.92 -2.59
C VAL A 975 8.76 21.37 -3.00
N TRP A 976 8.52 22.32 -2.09
CA TRP A 976 8.71 23.74 -2.36
C TRP A 976 10.16 24.10 -2.67
N VAL A 977 11.12 23.59 -1.87
CA VAL A 977 12.56 23.81 -2.08
C VAL A 977 13.01 23.25 -3.44
N HIS A 978 12.51 22.08 -3.82
CA HIS A 978 12.79 21.48 -5.13
C HIS A 978 12.32 22.35 -6.30
N ASN A 979 11.07 22.81 -6.26
CA ASN A 979 10.50 23.67 -7.32
C ASN A 979 11.28 24.98 -7.50
N LEU A 980 11.78 25.55 -6.39
CA LEU A 980 12.63 26.75 -6.41
C LEU A 980 13.97 26.47 -7.09
N ALA A 981 14.58 25.31 -6.83
CA ALA A 981 15.82 24.89 -7.49
C ALA A 981 15.65 24.70 -9.01
N VAL A 982 14.48 24.26 -9.45
CA VAL A 982 14.10 24.08 -10.87
C VAL A 982 13.69 25.41 -11.53
N ARG A 983 13.80 26.55 -10.83
CA ARG A 983 13.42 27.91 -11.30
C ARG A 983 11.95 28.03 -11.72
N TRP A 984 11.07 27.19 -11.17
CA TRP A 984 9.63 27.27 -11.43
C TRP A 984 8.94 28.11 -10.35
N ASN A 985 8.67 29.38 -10.67
CA ASN A 985 8.01 30.32 -9.77
C ASN A 985 6.48 30.20 -9.87
N THR A 986 5.88 29.22 -9.19
CA THR A 986 4.44 29.26 -8.92
C THR A 986 4.16 29.91 -7.57
N ALA A 987 3.21 30.86 -7.55
CA ALA A 987 2.56 31.27 -6.32
C ALA A 987 1.61 30.15 -5.84
N PHE A 988 2.05 29.36 -4.87
CA PHE A 988 1.28 28.28 -4.22
C PHE A 988 0.07 28.82 -3.43
N SER A 989 -1.04 29.11 -4.11
CA SER A 989 -2.18 29.81 -3.53
C SER A 989 -2.78 29.19 -2.26
N SER A 990 -2.73 27.87 -2.07
CA SER A 990 -3.25 27.18 -0.88
C SER A 990 -2.26 27.15 0.31
N HIS A 991 -0.95 27.23 0.04
CA HIS A 991 0.11 27.18 1.06
C HIS A 991 0.63 28.58 1.46
N HIS A 992 0.23 29.62 0.75
CA HIS A 992 0.41 31.03 1.13
C HIS A 992 -0.73 31.54 2.02
N ASN A 993 -1.16 30.71 2.97
CA ASN A 993 -2.23 31.06 3.90
C ASN A 993 -1.64 31.55 5.24
N LEU A 994 -1.69 32.86 5.45
CA LEU A 994 -1.23 33.50 6.68
C LEU A 994 -1.96 32.95 7.91
N LEU A 995 -3.27 32.71 7.82
CA LEU A 995 -4.09 32.25 8.93
C LEU A 995 -3.70 30.84 9.40
N SER A 996 -3.09 30.04 8.52
CA SER A 996 -2.62 28.69 8.84
C SER A 996 -1.41 28.65 9.77
N ILE A 997 -0.68 29.76 9.95
CA ILE A 997 0.56 29.76 10.75
C ILE A 997 0.72 30.95 11.69
N MET A 998 0.06 32.07 11.41
CA MET A 998 0.13 33.28 12.24
C MET A 998 -0.11 32.98 13.73
N PRO A 999 -1.14 32.20 14.14
CA PRO A 999 -1.34 31.90 15.56
C PRO A 999 -0.19 31.16 16.24
N ILE A 1000 0.41 30.17 15.58
CA ILE A 1000 1.57 29.44 16.12
C ILE A 1000 2.76 30.39 16.29
N ILE A 1001 3.05 31.23 15.28
CA ILE A 1001 4.16 32.21 15.34
C ILE A 1001 3.93 33.22 16.46
N LEU A 1002 2.71 33.73 16.60
CA LEU A 1002 2.34 34.67 17.66
C LEU A 1002 2.45 34.03 19.06
N LEU A 1003 2.04 32.77 19.21
CA LEU A 1003 2.22 32.04 20.46
C LEU A 1003 3.71 31.87 20.81
N VAL A 1004 4.54 31.48 19.84
CA VAL A 1004 6.00 31.37 20.02
C VAL A 1004 6.60 32.72 20.37
N GLU A 1005 6.19 33.82 19.70
CA GLU A 1005 6.62 35.18 20.02
C GLU A 1005 6.33 35.56 21.47
N ARG A 1006 5.12 35.24 21.98
CA ARG A 1006 4.77 35.47 23.38
C ARG A 1006 5.63 34.64 24.33
N MET A 1007 5.88 33.36 24.03
CA MET A 1007 6.71 32.50 24.88
C MET A 1007 8.18 32.96 24.92
N ILE A 1008 8.71 33.58 23.86
CA ILE A 1008 10.06 34.17 23.86
C ILE A 1008 10.21 35.24 24.97
N THR A 1009 9.14 35.86 25.44
CA THR A 1009 9.20 36.83 26.54
C THR A 1009 9.41 36.20 27.93
N GLY A 1010 9.34 34.87 28.03
CA GLY A 1010 9.45 34.15 29.32
C GLY A 1010 8.21 34.25 30.21
N LYS A 1011 7.09 34.77 29.68
CA LYS A 1011 5.83 34.90 30.43
C LYS A 1011 5.03 33.60 30.45
N MET A 1012 4.71 33.13 31.65
CA MET A 1012 3.81 31.99 31.87
C MET A 1012 2.36 32.38 31.54
N ILE A 1013 1.61 31.46 30.94
CA ILE A 1013 0.17 31.63 30.69
C ILE A 1013 -0.58 31.74 32.04
N PRO A 1014 -1.57 32.65 32.18
CA PRO A 1014 -2.37 32.76 33.40
C PRO A 1014 -3.21 31.50 33.66
N ARG A 1015 -3.65 31.32 34.90
CA ARG A 1015 -4.59 30.24 35.25
C ARG A 1015 -5.94 30.50 34.61
N LEU A 1016 -6.56 29.43 34.12
CA LEU A 1016 -7.83 29.51 33.42
C LEU A 1016 -8.98 29.29 34.40
N THR A 1017 -9.99 30.15 34.38
CA THR A 1017 -11.18 30.04 35.23
C THR A 1017 -12.46 30.28 34.41
N GLY A 1018 -13.56 29.63 34.81
CA GLY A 1018 -14.86 29.80 34.15
C GLY A 1018 -14.86 29.38 32.68
N ARG A 1019 -15.23 30.30 31.77
CA ARG A 1019 -15.41 30.01 30.34
C ARG A 1019 -14.10 29.64 29.63
N SER A 1020 -12.99 30.30 29.96
CA SER A 1020 -11.70 30.05 29.30
C SER A 1020 -11.17 28.64 29.59
N GLN A 1021 -11.42 28.14 30.80
CA GLN A 1021 -11.12 26.77 31.17
C GLN A 1021 -11.93 25.76 30.35
N ILE A 1022 -13.23 25.98 30.17
CA ILE A 1022 -14.10 25.09 29.39
C ILE A 1022 -13.66 25.07 27.92
N ILE A 1023 -13.40 26.23 27.31
CA ILE A 1023 -12.96 26.33 25.91
C ILE A 1023 -11.64 25.57 25.69
N THR A 1024 -10.66 25.75 26.59
CA THR A 1024 -9.38 25.01 26.52
C THR A 1024 -9.58 23.50 26.54
N LYS A 1025 -10.45 23.00 27.42
CA LYS A 1025 -10.77 21.58 27.53
C LYS A 1025 -11.47 21.05 26.28
N VAL A 1026 -12.43 21.81 25.73
CA VAL A 1026 -13.15 21.44 24.51
C VAL A 1026 -12.21 21.36 23.30
N LEU A 1027 -11.31 22.33 23.14
CA LEU A 1027 -10.34 22.33 22.04
C LEU A 1027 -9.36 21.15 22.15
N LEU A 1028 -8.85 20.86 23.35
CA LEU A 1028 -7.99 19.69 23.57
C LEU A 1028 -8.76 18.39 23.33
N LEU A 1029 -10.00 18.28 23.80
CA LEU A 1029 -10.85 17.11 23.56
C LEU A 1029 -11.11 16.90 22.06
N TYR A 1030 -11.38 17.98 21.32
CA TYR A 1030 -11.56 17.92 19.87
C TYR A 1030 -10.28 17.43 19.16
N LEU A 1031 -9.10 17.94 19.54
CA LEU A 1031 -7.82 17.45 19.03
C LEU A 1031 -7.62 15.96 19.32
N ILE A 1032 -7.93 15.50 20.54
CA ILE A 1032 -7.83 14.09 20.93
C ILE A 1032 -8.75 13.22 20.07
N ILE A 1033 -10.03 13.58 19.98
CA ILE A 1033 -11.04 12.82 19.21
C ILE A 1033 -10.65 12.77 17.73
N TYR A 1034 -10.27 13.90 17.15
CA TYR A 1034 -9.88 13.95 15.74
C TYR A 1034 -8.61 13.13 15.48
N ALA A 1035 -7.58 13.29 16.31
CA ALA A 1035 -6.31 12.56 16.16
C ALA A 1035 -6.51 11.04 16.25
N CYS A 1036 -7.38 10.58 17.15
CA CYS A 1036 -7.74 9.16 17.25
C CYS A 1036 -8.60 8.68 16.07
N LEU A 1037 -9.71 9.36 15.77
CA LEU A 1037 -10.70 8.84 14.82
C LEU A 1037 -10.38 9.10 13.35
N HIS A 1038 -9.74 10.22 13.03
CA HIS A 1038 -9.50 10.63 11.65
C HIS A 1038 -8.03 10.94 11.36
N GLY A 1039 -7.20 11.15 12.38
CA GLY A 1039 -5.80 11.59 12.22
C GLY A 1039 -4.90 10.61 11.47
N ILE A 1040 -5.21 9.31 11.49
CA ILE A 1040 -4.43 8.29 10.77
C ILE A 1040 -4.62 8.46 9.25
N LEU A 1041 -5.86 8.59 8.77
CA LEU A 1041 -6.15 8.76 7.34
C LEU A 1041 -6.03 10.23 6.89
N ASN A 1042 -6.37 11.19 7.74
CA ASN A 1042 -6.43 12.62 7.41
C ASN A 1042 -5.41 13.44 8.23
N ALA A 1043 -4.13 13.08 8.13
CA ALA A 1043 -3.08 13.69 8.94
C ALA A 1043 -2.93 15.21 8.70
N TYR A 1044 -3.19 15.70 7.48
CA TYR A 1044 -3.11 17.13 7.12
C TYR A 1044 -3.86 18.07 8.09
N TRP A 1045 -5.01 17.63 8.62
CA TRP A 1045 -5.87 18.49 9.43
C TRP A 1045 -5.33 18.72 10.85
N LEU A 1046 -4.45 17.83 11.34
CA LEU A 1046 -3.87 17.91 12.68
C LEU A 1046 -3.09 19.22 12.89
N HIS A 1047 -2.41 19.71 11.85
CA HIS A 1047 -1.75 21.01 11.87
C HIS A 1047 -2.76 22.16 12.10
N TYR A 1048 -3.87 22.16 11.37
CA TYR A 1048 -4.89 23.20 11.50
C TYR A 1048 -5.54 23.20 12.88
N ILE A 1049 -5.82 22.02 13.45
CA ILE A 1049 -6.34 21.92 14.83
C ILE A 1049 -5.32 22.47 15.83
N MET A 1050 -4.03 22.11 15.70
CA MET A 1050 -2.97 22.65 16.55
C MET A 1050 -2.87 24.18 16.41
N ASN A 1051 -3.03 24.71 15.21
CA ASN A 1051 -3.01 26.15 14.94
C ASN A 1051 -4.21 26.87 15.58
N ILE A 1052 -5.42 26.29 15.53
CA ILE A 1052 -6.61 26.79 16.25
C ILE A 1052 -6.38 26.77 17.76
N PHE A 1053 -5.79 25.70 18.29
CA PHE A 1053 -5.45 25.63 19.71
C PHE A 1053 -4.40 26.69 20.09
N SER A 1054 -3.41 26.92 19.23
CA SER A 1054 -2.38 27.95 19.44
C SER A 1054 -2.98 29.36 19.42
N PHE A 1055 -3.96 29.61 18.56
CA PHE A 1055 -4.72 30.86 18.52
C PHE A 1055 -5.45 31.11 19.83
N TRP A 1056 -6.13 30.09 20.36
CA TRP A 1056 -6.79 30.18 21.65
C TRP A 1056 -5.81 30.49 22.79
N LEU A 1057 -4.67 29.79 22.86
CA LEU A 1057 -3.64 30.08 23.87
C LEU A 1057 -3.09 31.51 23.73
N PHE A 1058 -2.94 32.02 22.52
CA PHE A 1058 -2.54 33.40 22.28
C PHE A 1058 -3.59 34.41 22.78
N ILE A 1059 -4.89 34.15 22.59
CA ILE A 1059 -5.97 35.01 23.15
C ILE A 1059 -5.88 35.05 24.67
N VAL A 1060 -5.68 33.90 25.32
CA VAL A 1060 -5.50 33.83 26.79
C VAL A 1060 -4.32 34.68 27.26
N TYR A 1061 -3.24 34.75 26.49
CA TYR A 1061 -2.11 35.63 26.78
C TYR A 1061 -2.46 37.13 26.69
N LEU A 1062 -3.43 37.52 25.86
CA LEU A 1062 -3.83 38.92 25.67
C LEU A 1062 -4.82 39.39 26.75
N ASP A 1063 -5.84 38.59 27.07
CA ASP A 1063 -6.92 38.98 28.00
C ASP A 1063 -6.37 39.38 29.38
N PHE A 1064 -5.42 38.63 29.93
CA PHE A 1064 -4.85 38.92 31.25
C PHE A 1064 -3.76 40.01 31.24
N GLY A 1065 -3.40 40.53 30.06
CA GLY A 1065 -2.51 41.68 29.92
C GLY A 1065 -3.23 43.03 30.11
N ALA A 1066 -4.54 43.07 29.87
CA ALA A 1066 -5.33 44.30 29.94
C ALA A 1066 -5.68 44.73 31.39
N ASP A 1067 -5.86 43.77 32.31
CA ASP A 1067 -6.27 44.04 33.70
C ASP A 1067 -5.19 44.70 34.59
N ARG A 1068 -3.97 44.93 34.07
CA ARG A 1068 -2.91 45.68 34.79
C ARG A 1068 -2.70 47.12 34.31
N LEU A 1069 -3.51 47.60 33.37
CA LEU A 1069 -3.48 48.99 32.90
C LEU A 1069 -4.59 49.86 33.52
N MET A 1070 -5.42 49.30 34.42
CA MET A 1070 -6.49 50.01 35.14
C MET A 1070 -6.43 49.79 36.66
N LEU A 1071 -5.24 49.84 37.26
CA LEU A 1071 -5.06 50.00 38.72
C LEU A 1071 -3.92 50.97 39.01
#